data_AF-A0A2S6H798-F1
#
_entry.id   AF-A0A2S6H798-F1
#
_cell.length_a   1.000
_cell.length_b   1.000
_cell.length_c   1.000
_cell.angle_alpha   90.00
_cell.angle_beta   90.00
_cell.angle_gamma   90.00
#
_symmetry.space_group_name_H-M   'P 1'
#
loop_
_entity.id
_entity.type
_entity.pdbx_description
1 polymer ?
#
loop_
_entity_poly.entity_id
_entity_poly.type
_entity_poly.pdbx_seq_one_letter_code
_entity_poly.pdbx_strand_id
1 'polypeptide(L)'
;MNFSRWALLAFIAALVAVFFAFDLQHYLTLEMLKLQQAAIEAYRADHPVLASVVYALIYIAVTGLSLPGATVLTLAGGAVFGLLWGTLIVSFASTIGATLAFLAARFLFSEAVKSRFGDRLNLINKGMDRQGALYLFTLRLVPVFPFFVINLVMGLTNLKAQTFYWVSQVGMLAGTVVYVNAGTQLGKLESLSGILSPGLIGSFALLGVFPLLANKIVEAIKANKVYAQWVKPARFDSNIVVIGAGSGGLVTAYIAAAVKAKVTLIEKHKMGGDCLNTGCVPSKALIRSARLLAQMRRSADFGIKKADAEVNFAEVMSRVQSVVKAVEPHDSVQRYTDLGVEVIEGEATIISPWEVQVKTAHESRIITTRSIVIAAGARPFVPPIPGIEHIGYLTSDTVWDLRELPKRLVVLGGGPIGCELAQSFARLGSEVTQVEMLPRLLVREDSEVSEAVMATFRLEGIHVLVEHTAKGFIIENGEKILFAEHDGKELRIPFDNLLLAIGRVANIQGYGLEQLGVDISAGRAIEINEFQQTNYPNIFACGDVSGPFQFTHTAAHQAWYALVNALFGSFIKFRTDYSVIPWATFTDPEVARVGLNEQDAKAKGVVYELSTYHLDDLDRAIADGVAHGFVKVLTAPGNDRILGVTIVGEQAGELIAEFVLAMKHNIGLNKLLDTIHIYPTLSEANKYAAGVWKRNHAPKGLLWCIARYHDWRRR
;
A
#
# COMPACT_ATOMS: atom_id res chain seq x y z
N MET A 1 -24.45 -13.73 21.42
CA MET A 1 -24.35 -12.71 22.50
C MET A 1 -24.76 -13.35 23.81
N ASN A 2 -24.01 -13.14 24.90
CA ASN A 2 -24.38 -13.63 26.24
C ASN A 2 -25.54 -12.83 26.85
N PHE A 3 -26.24 -13.41 27.84
CA PHE A 3 -27.41 -12.80 28.51
C PHE A 3 -27.16 -11.38 29.01
N SER A 4 -26.00 -11.11 29.60
CA SER A 4 -25.61 -9.78 30.08
C SER A 4 -25.55 -8.71 28.98
N ARG A 5 -25.15 -9.08 27.76
CA ARG A 5 -25.16 -8.15 26.61
C ARG A 5 -26.58 -7.87 26.11
N TRP A 6 -27.43 -8.90 26.09
CA TRP A 6 -28.84 -8.74 25.74
C TRP A 6 -29.59 -7.88 26.76
N ALA A 7 -29.34 -8.09 28.06
CA ALA A 7 -29.91 -7.29 29.12
C ALA A 7 -29.51 -5.81 29.01
N LEU A 8 -28.21 -5.53 28.78
CA LEU A 8 -27.74 -4.14 28.59
C LEU A 8 -28.31 -3.50 27.32
N LEU A 9 -28.37 -4.24 26.20
CA LEU A 9 -28.94 -3.74 24.96
C LEU A 9 -30.43 -3.43 25.12
N ALA A 10 -31.19 -4.32 25.76
CA ALA A 10 -32.61 -4.12 26.05
C ALA A 10 -32.83 -2.94 26.99
N PHE A 11 -31.99 -2.77 28.00
CA PHE A 11 -32.05 -1.64 28.93
C PHE A 11 -31.78 -0.30 28.21
N ILE A 12 -30.73 -0.21 27.40
CA ILE A 12 -30.44 0.99 26.59
C ILE A 12 -31.59 1.26 25.62
N ALA A 13 -32.08 0.24 24.93
CA ALA A 13 -33.20 0.37 23.99
C ALA A 13 -34.48 0.86 24.70
N ALA A 14 -34.77 0.38 25.90
CA ALA A 14 -35.89 0.85 26.71
C ALA A 14 -35.73 2.32 27.09
N LEU A 15 -34.55 2.76 27.53
CA LEU A 15 -34.29 4.17 27.86
C LEU A 15 -34.43 5.09 26.63
N VAL A 16 -33.93 4.66 25.46
CA VAL A 16 -34.10 5.40 24.20
C VAL A 16 -35.56 5.43 23.79
N ALA A 17 -36.29 4.32 23.92
CA ALA A 17 -37.72 4.27 23.62
C ALA A 17 -38.53 5.19 24.54
N VAL A 18 -38.23 5.23 25.84
CA VAL A 18 -38.83 6.17 26.79
C VAL A 18 -38.54 7.61 26.38
N PHE A 19 -37.30 7.93 26.01
CA PHE A 19 -36.94 9.28 25.56
C PHE A 19 -37.82 9.76 24.39
N PHE A 20 -38.02 8.93 23.37
CA PHE A 20 -38.85 9.29 22.22
C PHE A 20 -40.36 9.21 22.50
N ALA A 21 -40.81 8.21 23.27
CA ALA A 21 -42.23 8.01 23.59
C ALA A 21 -42.81 9.14 24.45
N PHE A 22 -41.99 9.73 25.33
CA PHE A 22 -42.38 10.89 26.14
C PHE A 22 -42.01 12.23 25.48
N ASP A 23 -41.63 12.21 24.21
CA ASP A 23 -41.25 13.39 23.43
C ASP A 23 -40.18 14.28 24.11
N LEU A 24 -39.24 13.65 24.83
CA LEU A 24 -38.23 14.37 25.61
C LEU A 24 -37.27 15.15 24.71
N GLN A 25 -37.14 14.78 23.42
CA GLN A 25 -36.41 15.55 22.42
C GLN A 25 -36.94 16.97 22.25
N HIS A 26 -38.24 17.21 22.45
CA HIS A 26 -38.87 18.53 22.30
C HIS A 26 -38.26 19.54 23.28
N TYR A 27 -37.97 19.11 24.51
CA TYR A 27 -37.31 19.92 25.54
C TYR A 27 -35.83 20.19 25.27
N LEU A 28 -35.20 19.42 24.38
CA LEU A 28 -33.80 19.59 23.96
C LEU A 28 -33.68 20.39 22.65
N THR A 29 -34.70 21.17 22.31
CA THR A 29 -34.67 22.11 21.17
C THR A 29 -34.29 23.51 21.63
N LEU A 30 -33.68 24.30 20.73
CA LEU A 30 -33.31 25.69 21.01
C LEU A 30 -34.53 26.57 21.33
N GLU A 31 -35.67 26.29 20.70
CA GLU A 31 -36.91 27.04 20.88
C GLU A 31 -37.46 26.87 22.30
N MET A 32 -37.57 25.63 22.78
CA MET A 32 -38.05 25.36 24.14
C MET A 32 -37.08 25.83 25.22
N LEU A 33 -35.77 25.73 24.98
CA LEU A 33 -34.77 26.27 25.89
C LEU A 33 -34.85 27.79 26.02
N LYS A 34 -35.11 28.51 24.92
CA LYS A 34 -35.36 29.95 24.97
C LYS A 34 -36.65 30.28 25.71
N LEU A 35 -37.73 29.54 25.43
CA LEU A 35 -39.03 29.74 26.06
C LEU A 35 -38.97 29.52 27.59
N GLN A 36 -38.19 28.54 28.04
CA GLN A 36 -38.00 28.20 29.46
C GLN A 36 -36.78 28.88 30.10
N GLN A 37 -36.04 29.72 29.37
CA GLN A 37 -34.75 30.27 29.82
C GLN A 37 -34.87 31.00 31.16
N ALA A 38 -35.84 31.91 31.28
CA ALA A 38 -36.04 32.70 32.49
C ALA A 38 -36.39 31.83 33.72
N ALA A 39 -37.18 30.75 33.52
CA ALA A 39 -37.54 29.82 34.59
C ALA A 39 -36.33 28.98 35.04
N ILE A 40 -35.51 28.53 34.08
CA ILE A 40 -34.28 27.77 34.35
C ILE A 40 -33.25 28.64 35.08
N GLU A 41 -33.10 29.90 34.68
CA GLU A 41 -32.20 30.87 35.32
C GLU A 41 -32.66 31.20 36.76
N ALA A 42 -33.96 31.41 36.97
CA ALA A 42 -34.53 31.64 38.30
C ALA A 42 -34.31 30.42 39.22
N TYR A 43 -34.59 29.20 38.74
CA TYR A 43 -34.35 27.98 39.51
C TYR A 43 -32.85 27.77 39.83
N ARG A 44 -31.97 28.12 38.89
CA ARG A 44 -30.52 28.07 39.09
C ARG A 44 -30.06 29.11 40.11
N ALA A 45 -30.69 30.29 40.18
CA ALA A 45 -30.39 31.30 41.19
C ALA A 45 -30.76 30.83 42.60
N ASP A 46 -31.92 30.19 42.75
CA ASP A 46 -32.42 29.69 44.04
C ASP A 46 -31.69 28.40 44.49
N HIS A 47 -31.26 27.56 43.55
CA HIS A 47 -30.65 26.25 43.81
C HIS A 47 -29.40 25.97 42.97
N PRO A 48 -28.31 26.74 43.11
CA PRO A 48 -27.18 26.71 42.18
C PRO A 48 -26.44 25.37 42.10
N VAL A 49 -26.28 24.68 43.24
CA VAL A 49 -25.61 23.37 43.30
C VAL A 49 -26.49 22.29 42.69
N LEU A 50 -27.76 22.23 43.09
CA LEU A 50 -28.70 21.22 42.62
C LEU A 50 -28.96 21.36 41.11
N ALA A 51 -29.15 22.59 40.62
CA ALA A 51 -29.30 22.87 39.19
C ALA A 51 -28.09 22.40 38.38
N SER A 52 -26.86 22.63 38.89
CA SER A 52 -25.62 22.19 38.23
C SER A 52 -25.51 20.66 38.18
N VAL A 53 -25.86 19.97 39.27
CA VAL A 53 -25.83 18.49 39.35
C VAL A 53 -26.87 17.87 38.43
N VAL A 54 -28.12 18.36 38.47
CA VAL A 54 -29.21 17.86 37.62
C VAL A 54 -28.86 18.06 36.14
N TYR A 55 -28.40 19.25 35.77
CA TYR A 55 -27.94 19.53 34.41
C TYR A 55 -26.81 18.59 33.97
N ALA A 56 -25.80 18.37 34.83
CA ALA A 56 -24.70 17.46 34.53
C ALA A 56 -25.19 16.01 34.32
N LEU A 57 -26.12 15.53 35.16
CA LEU A 57 -26.69 14.19 35.03
C LEU A 57 -27.50 14.02 33.74
N ILE A 58 -28.32 15.02 33.39
CA ILE A 58 -29.06 15.03 32.11
C ILE A 58 -28.07 14.98 30.94
N TYR A 59 -27.03 15.80 30.98
CA TYR A 59 -26.01 15.84 29.94
C TYR A 59 -25.28 14.49 29.82
N ILE A 60 -24.88 13.88 30.93
CA ILE A 60 -24.24 12.55 30.98
C ILE A 60 -25.17 11.50 30.37
N ALA A 61 -26.46 11.51 30.71
CA ALA A 61 -27.43 10.56 30.20
C ALA A 61 -27.63 10.70 28.68
N VAL A 62 -27.87 11.92 28.20
CA VAL A 62 -28.03 12.23 26.77
C VAL A 62 -26.79 11.81 25.99
N THR A 63 -25.60 12.14 26.51
CA THR A 63 -24.34 11.80 25.84
C THR A 63 -24.02 10.31 25.89
N GLY A 64 -24.24 9.66 27.04
CA GLY A 64 -23.97 8.24 27.25
C GLY A 64 -24.88 7.32 26.44
N LEU A 65 -26.14 7.72 26.29
CA LEU A 65 -27.11 7.04 25.42
C LEU A 65 -26.97 7.45 23.94
N SER A 66 -26.06 8.38 23.62
CA SER A 66 -25.87 8.92 22.27
C SER A 66 -27.16 9.52 21.66
N LEU A 67 -27.98 10.16 22.49
CA LEU A 67 -29.24 10.80 22.11
C LEU A 67 -28.99 12.14 21.40
N PRO A 68 -29.89 12.57 20.49
CA PRO A 68 -29.82 13.91 19.91
C PRO A 68 -30.03 14.98 20.99
N GLY A 69 -29.37 16.13 20.86
CA GLY A 69 -29.55 17.28 21.76
C GLY A 69 -28.32 17.69 22.57
N ALA A 70 -27.22 16.93 22.55
CA ALA A 70 -25.98 17.29 23.28
C ALA A 70 -25.40 18.66 22.88
N THR A 71 -25.47 19.03 21.60
CA THR A 71 -25.07 20.37 21.12
C THR A 71 -25.93 21.46 21.72
N VAL A 72 -27.25 21.25 21.75
CA VAL A 72 -28.21 22.20 22.30
C VAL A 72 -28.02 22.34 23.82
N LEU A 73 -27.77 21.23 24.52
CA LEU A 73 -27.40 21.25 25.92
C LEU A 73 -26.10 22.03 26.14
N THR A 74 -25.07 21.85 25.31
CA THR A 74 -23.81 22.61 25.45
C THR A 74 -24.04 24.12 25.33
N LEU A 75 -24.89 24.55 24.39
CA LEU A 75 -25.29 25.95 24.25
C LEU A 75 -26.08 26.44 25.47
N ALA A 76 -27.02 25.63 25.97
CA ALA A 76 -27.76 25.91 27.20
C ALA A 76 -26.84 26.04 28.41
N GLY A 77 -25.80 25.21 28.51
CA GLY A 77 -24.78 25.29 29.55
C GLY A 77 -24.09 26.65 29.57
N GLY A 78 -23.81 27.21 28.39
CA GLY A 78 -23.32 28.58 28.24
C GLY A 78 -24.34 29.63 28.67
N ALA A 79 -25.56 29.57 28.15
CA ALA A 79 -26.61 30.53 28.48
C ALA A 79 -26.94 30.58 29.98
N VAL A 80 -27.09 29.41 30.60
CA VAL A 80 -27.56 29.28 31.99
C VAL A 80 -26.44 29.48 33.01
N PHE A 81 -25.23 28.94 32.78
CA PHE A 81 -24.16 28.93 33.78
C PHE A 81 -23.03 29.91 33.48
N GLY A 82 -23.01 30.55 32.31
CA GLY A 82 -21.95 31.44 31.87
C GLY A 82 -20.72 30.67 31.36
N LEU A 83 -19.74 31.41 30.81
CA LEU A 83 -18.60 30.80 30.11
C LEU A 83 -17.76 29.89 31.02
N LEU A 84 -17.38 30.38 32.21
CA LEU A 84 -16.48 29.65 33.11
C LEU A 84 -17.12 28.37 33.66
N TRP A 85 -18.26 28.52 34.34
CA TRP A 85 -18.96 27.39 34.98
C TRP A 85 -19.63 26.47 33.96
N GLY A 86 -20.20 27.01 32.88
CA GLY A 86 -20.74 26.22 31.77
C GLY A 86 -19.66 25.35 31.13
N THR A 87 -18.45 25.89 30.90
CA THR A 87 -17.33 25.11 30.36
C THR A 87 -16.94 23.99 31.31
N LEU A 88 -16.80 24.28 32.61
CA LEU A 88 -16.40 23.27 33.59
C LEU A 88 -17.42 22.14 33.66
N ILE A 89 -18.71 22.46 33.86
CA ILE A 89 -19.77 21.47 34.01
C ILE A 89 -19.92 20.63 32.73
N VAL A 90 -19.99 21.28 31.56
CA VAL A 90 -20.14 20.57 30.28
C VAL A 90 -18.91 19.74 29.95
N SER A 91 -17.70 20.22 30.22
CA SER A 91 -16.47 19.48 29.94
C SER A 91 -16.44 18.14 30.68
N PHE A 92 -16.73 18.14 31.99
CA PHE A 92 -16.75 16.88 32.75
C PHE A 92 -17.96 16.00 32.39
N ALA A 93 -19.16 16.58 32.28
CA ALA A 93 -20.36 15.82 31.97
C ALA A 93 -20.28 15.14 30.58
N SER A 94 -19.76 15.85 29.58
CA SER A 94 -19.56 15.30 28.23
C SER A 94 -18.51 14.19 28.19
N THR A 95 -17.39 14.31 28.91
CA THR A 95 -16.37 13.26 28.96
C THR A 95 -16.86 12.00 29.67
N ILE A 96 -17.59 12.16 30.78
CA ILE A 96 -18.18 11.02 31.51
C ILE A 96 -19.21 10.32 30.62
N GLY A 97 -20.15 11.06 30.03
CA GLY A 97 -21.13 10.49 29.11
C GLY A 97 -20.48 9.81 27.90
N ALA A 98 -19.48 10.44 27.28
CA ALA A 98 -18.74 9.86 26.17
C ALA A 98 -18.04 8.55 26.55
N THR A 99 -17.51 8.48 27.77
CA THR A 99 -16.84 7.27 28.30
C THR A 99 -17.85 6.15 28.55
N LEU A 100 -19.07 6.46 29.02
CA LEU A 100 -20.14 5.47 29.16
C LEU A 100 -20.57 4.92 27.79
N ALA A 101 -20.76 5.78 26.79
CA ALA A 101 -21.08 5.35 25.42
C ALA A 101 -19.97 4.46 24.83
N PHE A 102 -18.71 4.83 25.04
CA PHE A 102 -17.53 4.06 24.63
C PHE A 102 -17.50 2.67 25.28
N LEU A 103 -17.74 2.57 26.60
CA LEU A 103 -17.75 1.31 27.33
C LEU A 103 -18.92 0.42 26.90
N ALA A 104 -20.10 1.00 26.71
CA ALA A 104 -21.28 0.29 26.20
C ALA A 104 -21.02 -0.28 24.81
N ALA A 105 -20.47 0.52 23.89
CA ALA A 105 -20.12 0.07 22.54
C ALA A 105 -19.08 -1.05 22.55
N ARG A 106 -18.05 -0.92 23.39
CA ARG A 106 -17.04 -1.96 23.60
C ARG A 106 -17.66 -3.27 24.07
N PHE A 107 -18.52 -3.20 25.08
CA PHE A 107 -19.11 -4.39 25.67
C PHE A 107 -20.11 -5.09 24.74
N LEU A 108 -20.91 -4.32 24.00
CA LEU A 108 -21.98 -4.84 23.14
C LEU A 108 -21.46 -5.34 21.78
N PHE A 109 -20.56 -4.59 21.14
CA PHE A 109 -20.30 -4.75 19.70
C PHE A 109 -18.87 -5.16 19.35
N SER A 110 -17.90 -5.07 20.28
CA SER A 110 -16.48 -5.30 19.93
C SER A 110 -16.21 -6.68 19.32
N GLU A 111 -16.80 -7.76 19.84
CA GLU A 111 -16.63 -9.11 19.29
C GLU A 111 -17.30 -9.30 17.93
N ALA A 112 -18.53 -8.79 17.76
CA ALA A 112 -19.27 -8.89 16.50
C ALA A 112 -18.59 -8.10 15.37
N VAL A 113 -17.96 -6.96 15.72
CA VAL A 113 -17.19 -6.16 14.77
C VAL A 113 -15.85 -6.82 14.46
N LYS A 114 -15.17 -7.39 15.46
CA LYS A 114 -13.92 -8.15 15.25
C LYS A 114 -14.12 -9.36 14.34
N SER A 115 -15.25 -10.08 14.46
CA SER A 115 -15.52 -11.24 13.61
C SER A 115 -15.86 -10.86 12.16
N ARG A 116 -16.48 -9.69 11.93
CA ARG A 116 -16.94 -9.26 10.59
C ARG A 116 -15.98 -8.33 9.85
N PHE A 117 -15.14 -7.59 10.57
CA PHE A 117 -14.26 -6.55 10.01
C PHE A 117 -12.81 -6.64 10.53
N GLY A 118 -12.37 -7.83 10.96
CA GLY A 118 -11.10 -8.07 11.64
C GLY A 118 -9.88 -7.40 10.99
N ASP A 119 -9.68 -7.52 9.68
CA ASP A 119 -8.47 -7.00 9.02
C ASP A 119 -8.41 -5.47 8.98
N ARG A 120 -9.55 -4.81 8.67
CA ARG A 120 -9.65 -3.35 8.72
C ARG A 120 -9.46 -2.86 10.14
N LEU A 121 -10.06 -3.54 11.11
CA LEU A 121 -9.92 -3.20 12.53
C LEU A 121 -8.48 -3.43 13.02
N ASN A 122 -7.77 -4.45 12.52
CA ASN A 122 -6.38 -4.74 12.87
C ASN A 122 -5.41 -3.69 12.33
N LEU A 123 -5.62 -3.20 11.10
CA LEU A 123 -4.87 -2.06 10.55
C LEU A 123 -5.10 -0.79 11.39
N ILE A 124 -6.36 -0.51 11.74
CA ILE A 124 -6.72 0.62 12.60
C ILE A 124 -6.09 0.45 13.99
N ASN A 125 -6.18 -0.74 14.59
CA ASN A 125 -5.63 -1.05 15.92
C ASN A 125 -4.10 -0.92 15.94
N LYS A 126 -3.38 -1.38 14.91
CA LYS A 126 -1.92 -1.15 14.81
C LYS A 126 -1.57 0.34 14.82
N GLY A 127 -2.34 1.18 14.13
CA GLY A 127 -2.21 2.63 14.20
C GLY A 127 -2.55 3.21 15.58
N MET A 128 -3.62 2.71 16.19
CA MET A 128 -4.08 3.12 17.53
C MET A 128 -3.14 2.68 18.65
N ASP A 129 -2.43 1.57 18.52
CA ASP A 129 -1.47 1.09 19.52
C ASP A 129 -0.21 1.96 19.53
N ARG A 130 0.19 2.51 18.38
CA ARG A 130 1.33 3.43 18.27
C ARG A 130 0.98 4.88 18.64
N GLN A 131 -0.20 5.38 18.24
CA GLN A 131 -0.55 6.81 18.36
C GLN A 131 -1.99 7.08 18.82
N GLY A 132 -2.68 6.12 19.44
CA GLY A 132 -4.12 6.20 19.68
C GLY A 132 -4.60 7.37 20.54
N ALA A 133 -3.80 7.80 21.52
CA ALA A 133 -4.08 9.01 22.29
C ALA A 133 -4.08 10.26 21.41
N LEU A 134 -3.09 10.38 20.52
CA LEU A 134 -2.94 11.53 19.63
C LEU A 134 -3.96 11.52 18.49
N TYR A 135 -4.33 10.34 18.01
CA TYR A 135 -5.40 10.17 17.02
C TYR A 135 -6.76 10.55 17.58
N LEU A 136 -7.11 10.06 18.78
CA LEU A 136 -8.33 10.48 19.47
C LEU A 136 -8.33 11.98 19.74
N PHE A 137 -7.21 12.55 20.21
CA PHE A 137 -7.08 13.99 20.43
C PHE A 137 -7.42 14.76 19.14
N THR A 138 -6.78 14.38 18.03
CA THR A 138 -7.04 14.95 16.69
C THR A 138 -8.51 14.86 16.29
N LEU A 139 -9.14 13.69 16.43
CA LEU A 139 -10.55 13.51 16.10
C LEU A 139 -11.49 14.37 16.95
N ARG A 140 -11.16 14.64 18.22
CA ARG A 140 -11.95 15.53 19.08
C ARG A 140 -11.87 16.99 18.68
N LEU A 141 -10.81 17.36 17.97
CA LEU A 141 -10.65 18.71 17.46
C LEU A 141 -11.50 18.85 16.19
N VAL A 142 -11.48 17.86 15.28
CA VAL A 142 -12.17 17.92 13.97
C VAL A 142 -13.71 17.93 14.10
N PRO A 143 -14.43 18.93 13.55
CA PRO A 143 -15.86 19.12 13.80
C PRO A 143 -16.74 18.31 12.82
N VAL A 144 -16.11 17.71 11.80
CA VAL A 144 -16.78 16.99 10.70
C VAL A 144 -17.38 15.67 11.19
N PHE A 145 -16.81 15.07 12.23
CA PHE A 145 -17.28 13.80 12.74
C PHE A 145 -18.29 14.02 13.87
N PRO A 146 -19.50 13.43 13.78
CA PRO A 146 -20.47 13.55 14.86
C PRO A 146 -19.90 13.00 16.17
N PHE A 147 -20.07 13.77 17.23
CA PHE A 147 -19.48 13.50 18.55
C PHE A 147 -19.71 12.07 19.06
N PHE A 148 -20.95 11.59 18.93
CA PHE A 148 -21.36 10.27 19.39
C PHE A 148 -20.70 9.14 18.58
N VAL A 149 -20.46 9.35 17.28
CA VAL A 149 -19.82 8.35 16.41
C VAL A 149 -18.39 8.07 16.87
N ILE A 150 -17.64 9.10 17.26
CA ILE A 150 -16.28 8.94 17.79
C ILE A 150 -16.31 8.05 19.04
N ASN A 151 -17.27 8.25 19.95
CA ASN A 151 -17.38 7.46 21.19
C ASN A 151 -17.60 5.98 20.88
N LEU A 152 -18.55 5.69 19.98
CA LEU A 152 -18.91 4.34 19.59
C LEU A 152 -17.75 3.65 18.85
N VAL A 153 -17.17 4.31 17.86
CA VAL A 153 -16.07 3.76 17.03
C VAL A 153 -14.83 3.47 17.87
N MET A 154 -14.44 4.39 18.75
CA MET A 154 -13.28 4.18 19.62
C MET A 154 -13.49 3.01 20.58
N GLY A 155 -14.74 2.76 21.01
CA GLY A 155 -15.09 1.60 21.84
C GLY A 155 -14.77 0.25 21.18
N LEU A 156 -14.75 0.21 19.85
CA LEU A 156 -14.45 -0.98 19.05
C LEU A 156 -12.94 -1.21 18.87
N THR A 157 -12.09 -0.24 19.24
CA THR A 157 -10.62 -0.32 19.14
C THR A 157 -9.96 -0.85 20.41
N ASN A 158 -8.64 -1.08 20.37
CA ASN A 158 -7.82 -1.47 21.52
C ASN A 158 -7.49 -0.33 22.50
N LEU A 159 -8.01 0.89 22.31
CA LEU A 159 -7.68 2.05 23.13
C LEU A 159 -8.08 1.85 24.61
N LYS A 160 -7.19 2.15 25.56
CA LYS A 160 -7.51 2.03 27.00
C LYS A 160 -8.57 3.07 27.41
N ALA A 161 -9.52 2.69 28.26
CA ALA A 161 -10.59 3.57 28.71
C ALA A 161 -10.06 4.83 29.45
N GLN A 162 -9.01 4.67 30.25
CA GLN A 162 -8.33 5.79 30.91
C GLN A 162 -7.73 6.78 29.91
N THR A 163 -7.09 6.27 28.86
CA THR A 163 -6.57 7.10 27.76
C THR A 163 -7.71 7.80 27.05
N PHE A 164 -8.81 7.10 26.75
CA PHE A 164 -9.99 7.70 26.14
C PHE A 164 -10.56 8.86 26.96
N TYR A 165 -10.69 8.69 28.28
CA TYR A 165 -11.21 9.71 29.19
C TYR A 165 -10.32 10.96 29.19
N TRP A 166 -9.04 10.83 29.53
CA TRP A 166 -8.15 11.99 29.67
C TRP A 166 -7.92 12.73 28.36
N VAL A 167 -7.76 11.98 27.26
CA VAL A 167 -7.61 12.58 25.94
C VAL A 167 -8.88 13.28 25.51
N SER A 168 -10.06 12.70 25.76
CA SER A 168 -11.33 13.37 25.46
C SER A 168 -11.51 14.62 26.32
N GLN A 169 -11.19 14.57 27.60
CA GLN A 169 -11.27 15.73 28.51
C GLN A 169 -10.46 16.92 27.96
N VAL A 170 -9.22 16.68 27.54
CA VAL A 170 -8.35 17.74 27.01
C VAL A 170 -8.75 18.13 25.59
N GLY A 171 -9.00 17.15 24.72
CA GLY A 171 -9.29 17.38 23.30
C GLY A 171 -10.63 18.06 23.03
N MET A 172 -11.62 17.86 23.89
CA MET A 172 -12.93 18.48 23.77
C MET A 172 -12.97 19.87 24.41
N LEU A 173 -12.04 20.20 25.33
CA LEU A 173 -12.10 21.43 26.12
C LEU A 173 -12.21 22.68 25.26
N ALA A 174 -11.38 22.78 24.21
CA ALA A 174 -11.42 23.93 23.31
C ALA A 174 -12.75 24.04 22.55
N GLY A 175 -13.28 22.92 22.04
CA GLY A 175 -14.60 22.88 21.42
C GLY A 175 -15.71 23.25 22.41
N THR A 176 -15.66 22.71 23.62
CA THR A 176 -16.58 23.05 24.72
C THR A 176 -16.56 24.54 25.01
N VAL A 177 -15.39 25.16 25.15
CA VAL A 177 -15.26 26.61 25.34
C VAL A 177 -15.93 27.37 24.20
N VAL A 178 -15.72 26.97 22.94
CA VAL A 178 -16.31 27.64 21.77
C VAL A 178 -17.84 27.52 21.77
N TYR A 179 -18.38 26.32 21.99
CA TYR A 179 -19.84 26.11 22.02
C TYR A 179 -20.49 26.76 23.24
N VAL A 180 -19.90 26.64 24.44
CA VAL A 180 -20.39 27.32 25.64
C VAL A 180 -20.34 28.84 25.45
N ASN A 181 -19.29 29.38 24.83
CA ASN A 181 -19.20 30.79 24.49
C ASN A 181 -20.30 31.20 23.49
N ALA A 182 -20.52 30.42 22.43
CA ALA A 182 -21.63 30.63 21.52
C ALA A 182 -22.99 30.62 22.25
N GLY A 183 -23.16 29.71 23.22
CA GLY A 183 -24.31 29.66 24.13
C GLY A 183 -24.50 30.95 24.95
N THR A 184 -23.43 31.45 25.58
CA THR A 184 -23.48 32.74 26.31
C THR A 184 -23.83 33.94 25.43
N GLN A 185 -23.51 33.88 24.14
CA GLN A 185 -23.88 34.93 23.18
C GLN A 185 -25.33 34.74 22.70
N LEU A 186 -25.74 33.51 22.39
CA LEU A 186 -27.11 33.17 21.98
C LEU A 186 -28.15 33.49 23.05
N GLY A 187 -27.81 33.31 24.34
CA GLY A 187 -28.66 33.67 25.47
C GLY A 187 -28.90 35.18 25.63
N LYS A 188 -28.16 36.02 24.89
CA LYS A 188 -28.30 37.50 24.88
C LYS A 188 -29.02 38.02 23.63
N LEU A 189 -29.38 37.17 22.68
CA LEU A 189 -29.95 37.59 21.40
C LEU A 189 -31.49 37.59 21.43
N GLU A 190 -32.08 38.79 21.36
CA GLU A 190 -33.53 39.01 21.32
C GLU A 190 -34.17 38.77 19.93
N SER A 191 -33.40 38.58 18.86
CA SER A 191 -33.94 38.35 17.49
C SER A 191 -33.07 37.47 16.58
N LEU A 192 -33.70 36.89 15.54
CA LEU A 192 -33.08 35.96 14.57
C LEU A 192 -32.01 36.60 13.67
N SER A 193 -32.01 37.93 13.48
CA SER A 193 -30.98 38.65 12.72
C SER A 193 -29.61 38.67 13.43
N GLY A 194 -29.57 38.42 14.75
CA GLY A 194 -28.34 38.32 15.54
C GLY A 194 -27.53 37.04 15.29
N ILE A 195 -28.09 36.06 14.58
CA ILE A 195 -27.38 34.82 14.17
C ILE A 195 -26.25 35.13 13.18
N LEU A 196 -26.35 36.21 12.40
CA LEU A 196 -25.29 36.72 11.51
C LEU A 196 -24.34 37.71 12.21
N SER A 197 -24.33 37.75 13.55
CA SER A 197 -23.40 38.63 14.27
C SER A 197 -21.93 38.21 14.03
N PRO A 198 -21.00 39.18 13.92
CA PRO A 198 -19.57 38.89 13.73
C PRO A 198 -19.00 37.92 14.78
N GLY A 199 -19.51 37.95 16.01
CA GLY A 199 -19.12 37.03 17.09
C GLY A 199 -19.54 35.57 16.87
N LEU A 200 -20.74 35.33 16.32
CA LEU A 200 -21.23 33.99 16.04
C LEU A 200 -20.60 33.42 14.75
N ILE A 201 -20.43 34.24 13.72
CA ILE A 201 -19.68 33.88 12.51
C ILE A 201 -18.23 33.53 12.86
N GLY A 202 -17.57 34.33 13.71
CA GLY A 202 -16.23 34.04 14.22
C GLY A 202 -16.15 32.72 15.00
N SER A 203 -17.17 32.40 15.80
CA SER A 203 -17.26 31.13 16.54
C SER A 203 -17.42 29.93 15.60
N PHE A 204 -18.24 30.03 14.55
CA PHE A 204 -18.39 28.97 13.54
C PHE A 204 -17.17 28.82 12.62
N ALA A 205 -16.52 29.93 12.25
CA ALA A 205 -15.25 29.90 11.52
C ALA A 205 -14.14 29.25 12.35
N LEU A 206 -14.07 29.57 13.64
CA LEU A 206 -13.17 28.91 14.59
C LEU A 206 -13.43 27.40 14.68
N LEU A 207 -14.69 26.95 14.68
CA LEU A 207 -15.01 25.52 14.67
C LEU A 207 -14.43 24.79 13.45
N GLY A 208 -14.45 25.42 12.26
CA GLY A 208 -13.87 24.84 11.04
C GLY A 208 -12.33 24.91 10.96
N VAL A 209 -11.72 26.01 11.42
CA VAL A 209 -10.28 26.26 11.27
C VAL A 209 -9.45 25.62 12.38
N PHE A 210 -9.96 25.64 13.60
CA PHE A 210 -9.27 25.10 14.78
C PHE A 210 -8.70 23.70 14.59
N PRO A 211 -9.36 22.78 13.86
CA PRO A 211 -8.87 21.39 13.82
C PRO A 211 -7.79 21.17 12.77
N LEU A 212 -7.85 21.93 11.68
CA LEU A 212 -6.74 22.03 10.73
C LEU A 212 -5.51 22.64 11.41
N LEU A 213 -5.72 23.68 12.22
CA LEU A 213 -4.66 24.31 13.01
C LEU A 213 -4.09 23.35 14.05
N ALA A 214 -4.94 22.61 14.77
CA ALA A 214 -4.50 21.66 15.79
C ALA A 214 -3.70 20.50 15.19
N ASN A 215 -4.13 19.96 14.03
CA ASN A 215 -3.36 18.95 13.31
C ASN A 215 -1.98 19.48 12.89
N LYS A 216 -1.94 20.71 12.36
CA LYS A 216 -0.69 21.38 11.98
C LYS A 216 0.23 21.60 13.20
N ILE A 217 -0.34 21.97 14.35
CA ILE A 217 0.41 22.12 15.61
C ILE A 217 1.00 20.76 16.04
N VAL A 218 0.21 19.69 15.98
CA VAL A 218 0.69 18.35 16.36
C VAL A 218 1.80 17.87 15.44
N GLU A 219 1.67 18.05 14.12
CA GLU A 219 2.74 17.76 13.16
C GLU A 219 3.99 18.61 13.44
N ALA A 220 3.82 19.90 13.76
CA ALA A 220 4.93 20.77 14.10
C ALA A 220 5.64 20.36 15.40
N ILE A 221 4.89 19.94 16.43
CA ILE A 221 5.47 19.45 17.70
C ILE A 221 6.28 18.18 17.45
N LYS A 222 5.75 17.23 16.66
CA LYS A 222 6.47 16.00 16.30
C LYS A 222 7.76 16.31 15.53
N ALA A 223 7.66 17.19 14.53
CA ALA A 223 8.82 17.65 13.77
C ALA A 223 9.87 18.30 14.67
N ASN A 224 9.45 19.24 15.53
CA ASN A 224 10.34 19.94 16.45
C ASN A 224 11.01 18.99 17.44
N LYS A 225 10.31 17.96 17.91
CA LYS A 225 10.89 16.95 18.82
C LYS A 225 12.03 16.19 18.14
N VAL A 226 11.82 15.76 16.89
CA VAL A 226 12.82 15.01 16.11
C VAL A 226 13.99 15.94 15.69
N TYR A 227 13.71 17.22 15.46
CA TYR A 227 14.71 18.24 15.13
C TYR A 227 15.47 18.83 16.32
N ALA A 228 15.02 18.64 17.56
CA ALA A 228 15.54 19.35 18.73
C ALA A 228 17.05 19.18 18.97
N GLN A 229 17.61 18.05 18.55
CA GLN A 229 19.03 17.74 18.71
C GLN A 229 19.91 18.20 17.52
N TRP A 230 19.32 18.82 16.51
CA TRP A 230 19.99 19.16 15.25
C TRP A 230 20.01 20.68 15.03
N VAL A 231 21.12 21.18 14.48
CA VAL A 231 21.25 22.59 14.08
C VAL A 231 20.87 22.72 12.61
N LYS A 232 19.84 23.53 12.32
CA LYS A 232 19.41 23.76 10.94
C LYS A 232 20.33 24.78 10.25
N PRO A 233 20.90 24.46 9.08
CA PRO A 233 21.68 25.42 8.29
C PRO A 233 20.87 26.66 7.89
N ALA A 234 21.53 27.82 7.87
CA ALA A 234 20.90 29.09 7.46
C ALA A 234 20.68 29.19 5.94
N ARG A 235 21.51 28.50 5.17
CA ARG A 235 21.45 28.38 3.70
C ARG A 235 21.63 26.92 3.33
N PHE A 236 21.14 26.55 2.15
CA PHE A 236 21.25 25.20 1.61
C PHE A 236 21.94 25.25 0.26
N ASP A 237 22.85 24.32 0.02
CA ASP A 237 23.54 24.16 -1.26
C ASP A 237 22.59 23.64 -2.32
N SER A 238 21.68 22.73 -1.96
CA SER A 238 20.68 22.12 -2.85
C SER A 238 19.27 22.18 -2.26
N ASN A 239 18.25 22.15 -3.13
CA ASN A 239 16.87 21.97 -2.68
C ASN A 239 16.63 20.53 -2.24
N ILE A 240 17.23 19.57 -2.93
CA ILE A 240 17.06 18.15 -2.68
C ILE A 240 18.37 17.41 -2.97
N VAL A 241 18.69 16.46 -2.09
CA VAL A 241 19.75 15.47 -2.30
C VAL A 241 19.09 14.11 -2.49
N VAL A 242 19.49 13.39 -3.53
CA VAL A 242 19.01 12.07 -3.86
C VAL A 242 20.14 11.07 -3.66
N ILE A 243 19.90 10.03 -2.87
CA ILE A 243 20.90 8.99 -2.56
C ILE A 243 20.52 7.71 -3.30
N GLY A 244 21.34 7.31 -4.27
CA GLY A 244 21.14 6.16 -5.15
C GLY A 244 20.58 6.56 -6.51
N ALA A 245 21.20 6.09 -7.58
CA ALA A 245 20.87 6.32 -8.98
C ALA A 245 20.26 5.07 -9.66
N GLY A 246 19.47 4.29 -8.91
CA GLY A 246 18.48 3.39 -9.49
C GLY A 246 17.24 4.14 -9.98
N SER A 247 16.25 3.44 -10.53
CA SER A 247 15.09 4.06 -11.17
C SER A 247 14.33 5.06 -10.29
N GLY A 248 14.18 4.80 -8.99
CA GLY A 248 13.56 5.76 -8.07
C GLY A 248 14.36 7.07 -7.92
N GLY A 249 15.67 6.97 -7.79
CA GLY A 249 16.53 8.15 -7.63
C GLY A 249 16.70 8.94 -8.94
N LEU A 250 16.85 8.23 -10.05
CA LEU A 250 16.90 8.81 -11.40
C LEU A 250 15.62 9.59 -11.73
N VAL A 251 14.44 8.99 -11.50
CA VAL A 251 13.15 9.67 -11.70
C VAL A 251 12.99 10.87 -10.77
N THR A 252 13.40 10.75 -9.50
CA THR A 252 13.41 11.86 -8.55
C THR A 252 14.27 13.03 -9.07
N ALA A 253 15.51 12.74 -9.47
CA ALA A 253 16.44 13.76 -9.94
C ALA A 253 15.98 14.43 -11.25
N TYR A 254 15.48 13.62 -12.18
CA TYR A 254 14.95 14.09 -13.47
C TYR A 254 13.79 15.08 -13.28
N ILE A 255 12.75 14.69 -12.52
CA ILE A 255 11.57 15.55 -12.33
C ILE A 255 11.96 16.80 -11.53
N ALA A 256 12.85 16.66 -10.54
CA ALA A 256 13.30 17.78 -9.72
C ALA A 256 14.02 18.85 -10.57
N ALA A 257 14.91 18.43 -11.47
CA ALA A 257 15.57 19.33 -12.41
C ALA A 257 14.58 19.95 -13.40
N ALA A 258 13.60 19.18 -13.88
CA ALA A 258 12.55 19.67 -14.79
C ALA A 258 11.73 20.81 -14.16
N VAL A 259 11.44 20.75 -12.85
CA VAL A 259 10.78 21.83 -12.10
C VAL A 259 11.74 22.92 -11.58
N LYS A 260 12.98 22.96 -12.09
CA LYS A 260 14.02 23.95 -11.78
C LYS A 260 14.47 23.98 -10.31
N ALA A 261 14.32 22.87 -9.59
CA ALA A 261 14.98 22.70 -8.29
C ALA A 261 16.48 22.44 -8.49
N LYS A 262 17.32 22.91 -7.56
CA LYS A 262 18.73 22.53 -7.51
C LYS A 262 18.85 21.15 -6.84
N VAL A 263 19.40 20.18 -7.58
CA VAL A 263 19.41 18.77 -7.21
C VAL A 263 20.84 18.26 -7.20
N THR A 264 21.19 17.51 -6.16
CA THR A 264 22.40 16.70 -6.14
C THR A 264 22.02 15.22 -6.09
N LEU A 265 22.48 14.43 -7.05
CA LEU A 265 22.31 12.97 -7.10
C LEU A 265 23.63 12.30 -6.75
N ILE A 266 23.63 11.42 -5.75
CA ILE A 266 24.84 10.73 -5.27
C ILE A 266 24.70 9.23 -5.54
N GLU A 267 25.67 8.64 -6.24
CA GLU A 267 25.73 7.21 -6.54
C GLU A 267 27.12 6.65 -6.23
N LYS A 268 27.18 5.51 -5.52
CA LYS A 268 28.44 4.88 -5.10
C LYS A 268 28.94 3.79 -6.06
N HIS A 269 28.07 3.30 -6.94
CA HIS A 269 28.31 2.27 -7.93
C HIS A 269 27.99 2.79 -9.34
N LYS A 270 27.40 1.95 -10.21
CA LYS A 270 27.03 2.32 -11.56
C LYS A 270 25.65 3.00 -11.58
N MET A 271 25.53 4.03 -12.41
CA MET A 271 24.24 4.64 -12.74
C MET A 271 23.26 3.61 -13.32
N GLY A 272 21.95 3.86 -13.15
CA GLY A 272 20.88 2.94 -13.55
C GLY A 272 20.54 1.88 -12.50
N GLY A 273 21.41 1.69 -11.50
CA GLY A 273 21.24 0.73 -10.41
C GLY A 273 21.00 -0.70 -10.91
N ASP A 274 20.34 -1.52 -10.09
CA ASP A 274 20.16 -2.93 -10.39
C ASP A 274 19.34 -3.16 -11.67
N CYS A 275 18.29 -2.37 -11.91
CA CYS A 275 17.39 -2.57 -13.05
C CYS A 275 18.14 -2.61 -14.39
N LEU A 276 19.06 -1.66 -14.60
CA LEU A 276 19.90 -1.59 -15.79
C LEU A 276 21.03 -2.62 -15.76
N ASN A 277 21.75 -2.71 -14.64
CA ASN A 277 23.05 -3.38 -14.60
C ASN A 277 22.97 -4.88 -14.26
N THR A 278 22.06 -5.28 -13.37
CA THR A 278 22.04 -6.63 -12.77
C THR A 278 20.63 -7.23 -12.64
N GLY A 279 19.62 -6.61 -13.22
CA GLY A 279 18.23 -6.93 -12.98
C GLY A 279 17.44 -7.10 -14.26
N CYS A 280 16.59 -6.11 -14.55
CA CYS A 280 15.55 -6.26 -15.56
C CYS A 280 16.11 -6.33 -16.98
N VAL A 281 16.99 -5.40 -17.36
CA VAL A 281 17.56 -5.35 -18.71
C VAL A 281 18.36 -6.62 -19.03
N PRO A 282 19.32 -7.07 -18.20
CA PRO A 282 20.07 -8.28 -18.52
C PRO A 282 19.21 -9.54 -18.48
N SER A 283 18.25 -9.65 -17.54
CA SER A 283 17.37 -10.83 -17.49
C SER A 283 16.49 -10.94 -18.73
N LYS A 284 15.88 -9.83 -19.19
CA LYS A 284 15.03 -9.83 -20.38
C LYS A 284 15.82 -10.09 -21.66
N ALA A 285 17.07 -9.64 -21.73
CA ALA A 285 17.97 -9.95 -22.84
C ALA A 285 18.32 -11.45 -22.90
N LEU A 286 18.58 -12.08 -21.76
CA LEU A 286 18.86 -13.51 -21.66
C LEU A 286 17.62 -14.36 -22.01
N ILE A 287 16.47 -14.03 -21.41
CA ILE A 287 15.18 -14.69 -21.66
C ILE A 287 14.86 -14.69 -23.14
N ARG A 288 15.09 -13.58 -23.85
CA ARG A 288 14.81 -13.51 -25.30
C ARG A 288 15.67 -14.49 -26.11
N SER A 289 16.96 -14.62 -25.77
CA SER A 289 17.86 -15.57 -26.42
C SER A 289 17.47 -17.02 -26.12
N ALA A 290 17.17 -17.32 -24.84
CA ALA A 290 16.70 -18.64 -24.41
C ALA A 290 15.37 -19.04 -25.07
N ARG A 291 14.45 -18.08 -25.21
CA ARG A 291 13.15 -18.28 -25.84
C ARG A 291 13.25 -18.60 -27.33
N LEU A 292 14.21 -18.00 -28.04
CA LEU A 292 14.48 -18.36 -29.44
C LEU A 292 14.88 -19.84 -29.56
N LEU A 293 15.73 -20.34 -28.67
CA LEU A 293 16.13 -21.76 -28.67
C LEU A 293 14.96 -22.69 -28.39
N ALA A 294 14.08 -22.33 -27.45
CA ALA A 294 12.86 -23.09 -27.19
C ALA A 294 11.93 -23.14 -28.43
N GLN A 295 11.80 -22.02 -29.16
CA GLN A 295 11.04 -21.98 -30.42
C GLN A 295 11.67 -22.84 -31.51
N MET A 296 13.01 -22.85 -31.63
CA MET A 296 13.72 -23.72 -32.58
C MET A 296 13.50 -25.22 -32.28
N ARG A 297 13.49 -25.61 -31.01
CA ARG A 297 13.16 -26.99 -30.59
C ARG A 297 11.75 -27.41 -30.99
N ARG A 298 10.84 -26.45 -31.10
CA ARG A 298 9.45 -26.63 -31.58
C ARG A 298 9.29 -26.45 -33.09
N SER A 299 10.37 -26.39 -33.86
CA SER A 299 10.33 -26.18 -35.32
C SER A 299 9.39 -27.14 -36.07
N ALA A 300 9.31 -28.40 -35.63
CA ALA A 300 8.42 -29.41 -36.20
C ALA A 300 6.93 -29.03 -36.08
N ASP A 301 6.53 -28.34 -34.99
CA ASP A 301 5.15 -27.84 -34.81
C ASP A 301 4.76 -26.86 -35.92
N PHE A 302 5.75 -26.17 -36.51
CA PHE A 302 5.58 -25.20 -37.58
C PHE A 302 5.86 -25.79 -38.98
N GLY A 303 5.95 -27.11 -39.10
CA GLY A 303 6.23 -27.79 -40.37
C GLY A 303 7.68 -27.69 -40.84
N ILE A 304 8.60 -27.23 -39.98
CA ILE A 304 10.03 -27.17 -40.26
C ILE A 304 10.66 -28.46 -39.74
N LYS A 305 11.09 -29.34 -40.64
CA LYS A 305 11.57 -30.69 -40.29
C LYS A 305 12.79 -30.72 -39.37
N LYS A 306 13.66 -29.70 -39.45
CA LYS A 306 14.89 -29.62 -38.67
C LYS A 306 15.33 -28.16 -38.55
N ALA A 307 15.53 -27.69 -37.33
CA ALA A 307 16.18 -26.42 -37.02
C ALA A 307 17.05 -26.62 -35.78
N ASP A 308 18.36 -26.49 -35.94
CA ASP A 308 19.33 -26.63 -34.85
C ASP A 308 20.12 -25.32 -34.68
N ALA A 309 20.57 -25.07 -33.45
CA ALA A 309 21.48 -23.98 -33.13
C ALA A 309 22.63 -24.50 -32.27
N GLU A 310 23.84 -24.10 -32.61
CA GLU A 310 25.00 -24.22 -31.73
C GLU A 310 25.06 -22.98 -30.82
N VAL A 311 25.05 -23.20 -29.50
CA VAL A 311 24.98 -22.11 -28.52
C VAL A 311 26.38 -21.84 -27.97
N ASN A 312 26.93 -20.68 -28.31
CA ASN A 312 28.09 -20.14 -27.59
C ASN A 312 27.60 -19.27 -26.43
N PHE A 313 27.66 -19.81 -25.21
CA PHE A 313 27.17 -19.12 -24.01
C PHE A 313 27.92 -17.81 -23.72
N ALA A 314 29.23 -17.75 -23.99
CA ALA A 314 30.00 -16.51 -23.81
C ALA A 314 29.51 -15.40 -24.76
N GLU A 315 29.12 -15.74 -25.99
CA GLU A 315 28.52 -14.80 -26.94
C GLU A 315 27.11 -14.38 -26.52
N VAL A 316 26.30 -15.29 -25.97
CA VAL A 316 24.98 -14.96 -25.38
C VAL A 316 25.14 -13.93 -24.27
N MET A 317 26.10 -14.13 -23.36
CA MET A 317 26.38 -13.18 -22.28
C MET A 317 27.00 -11.87 -22.80
N SER A 318 27.81 -11.93 -23.86
CA SER A 318 28.33 -10.72 -24.53
C SER A 318 27.19 -9.89 -25.16
N ARG A 319 26.17 -10.55 -25.73
CA ARG A 319 24.95 -9.89 -26.19
C ARG A 319 24.19 -9.24 -25.03
N VAL A 320 24.02 -9.92 -23.91
CA VAL A 320 23.39 -9.35 -22.70
C VAL A 320 24.11 -8.05 -22.30
N GLN A 321 25.44 -8.08 -22.19
CA GLN A 321 26.23 -6.89 -21.86
C GLN A 321 26.14 -5.79 -22.92
N SER A 322 26.06 -6.16 -24.20
CA SER A 322 25.88 -5.19 -25.29
C SER A 322 24.52 -4.48 -25.22
N VAL A 323 23.45 -5.20 -24.82
CA VAL A 323 22.13 -4.60 -24.60
C VAL A 323 22.16 -3.65 -23.40
N VAL A 324 22.79 -4.03 -22.29
CA VAL A 324 22.98 -3.14 -21.13
C VAL A 324 23.71 -1.85 -21.56
N LYS A 325 24.83 -1.98 -22.28
CA LYS A 325 25.59 -0.83 -22.80
C LYS A 325 24.81 0.05 -23.78
N ALA A 326 23.89 -0.52 -24.54
CA ALA A 326 23.05 0.25 -25.45
C ALA A 326 21.98 1.07 -24.71
N VAL A 327 21.52 0.60 -23.55
CA VAL A 327 20.52 1.31 -22.71
C VAL A 327 21.19 2.28 -21.73
N GLU A 328 22.41 1.99 -21.28
CA GLU A 328 23.19 2.79 -20.32
C GLU A 328 23.25 4.31 -20.59
N PRO A 329 23.37 4.80 -21.84
CA PRO A 329 23.36 6.24 -22.11
C PRO A 329 22.11 6.96 -21.57
N HIS A 330 20.98 6.25 -21.47
CA HIS A 330 19.74 6.80 -20.92
C HIS A 330 19.82 7.12 -19.43
N ASP A 331 20.71 6.47 -18.68
CA ASP A 331 20.86 6.66 -17.24
C ASP A 331 22.22 7.30 -16.88
N SER A 332 23.01 7.70 -17.88
CA SER A 332 24.39 8.19 -17.71
C SER A 332 24.51 9.49 -16.91
N VAL A 333 25.67 9.67 -16.27
CA VAL A 333 26.10 10.92 -15.62
C VAL A 333 25.97 12.13 -16.55
N GLN A 334 26.38 11.97 -17.81
CA GLN A 334 26.34 13.02 -18.82
C GLN A 334 24.90 13.52 -19.04
N ARG A 335 23.95 12.61 -19.27
CA ARG A 335 22.55 12.96 -19.50
C ARG A 335 21.97 13.74 -18.32
N TYR A 336 22.24 13.31 -17.09
CA TYR A 336 21.71 13.97 -15.89
C TYR A 336 22.37 15.33 -15.64
N THR A 337 23.67 15.44 -15.91
CA THR A 337 24.38 16.73 -15.88
C THR A 337 23.80 17.70 -16.90
N ASP A 338 23.51 17.27 -18.13
CA ASP A 338 22.91 18.10 -19.19
C ASP A 338 21.49 18.58 -18.83
N LEU A 339 20.78 17.82 -18.00
CA LEU A 339 19.48 18.20 -17.45
C LEU A 339 19.57 19.20 -16.28
N GLY A 340 20.78 19.49 -15.79
CA GLY A 340 21.03 20.41 -14.67
C GLY A 340 21.09 19.75 -13.30
N VAL A 341 21.29 18.43 -13.23
CA VAL A 341 21.53 17.71 -11.98
C VAL A 341 23.02 17.69 -11.67
N GLU A 342 23.40 18.02 -10.43
CA GLU A 342 24.76 17.77 -9.97
C GLU A 342 24.88 16.29 -9.62
N VAL A 343 25.58 15.52 -10.46
CA VAL A 343 25.81 14.09 -10.21
C VAL A 343 27.17 13.91 -9.55
N ILE A 344 27.20 13.19 -8.43
CA ILE A 344 28.43 12.89 -7.69
C ILE A 344 28.58 11.38 -7.56
N GLU A 345 29.67 10.87 -8.10
CA GLU A 345 30.09 9.48 -7.91
C GLU A 345 30.84 9.35 -6.57
N GLY A 346 30.17 8.78 -5.55
CA GLY A 346 30.71 8.66 -4.21
C GLY A 346 29.74 8.06 -3.20
N GLU A 347 30.25 7.84 -1.99
CA GLU A 347 29.47 7.32 -0.87
C GLU A 347 28.78 8.48 -0.12
N ALA A 348 27.47 8.40 0.03
CA ALA A 348 26.68 9.32 0.85
C ALA A 348 26.54 8.80 2.28
N THR A 349 26.67 9.67 3.26
CA THR A 349 26.30 9.44 4.67
C THR A 349 25.45 10.59 5.15
N ILE A 350 24.22 10.32 5.59
CA ILE A 350 23.36 11.33 6.20
C ILE A 350 23.88 11.59 7.61
N ILE A 351 24.38 12.80 7.88
CA ILE A 351 24.96 13.15 9.18
C ILE A 351 24.03 14.03 10.02
N SER A 352 23.08 14.70 9.38
CA SER A 352 21.97 15.40 10.02
C SER A 352 20.76 15.43 9.08
N PRO A 353 19.58 15.88 9.53
CA PRO A 353 18.40 15.95 8.66
C PRO A 353 18.58 16.85 7.44
N TRP A 354 19.58 17.73 7.44
CA TRP A 354 19.83 18.70 6.37
C TRP A 354 21.22 18.58 5.76
N GLU A 355 22.03 17.62 6.18
CA GLU A 355 23.44 17.52 5.77
C GLU A 355 23.77 16.10 5.38
N VAL A 356 24.32 15.98 4.17
CA VAL A 356 24.81 14.71 3.62
C VAL A 356 26.31 14.87 3.38
N GLN A 357 27.10 14.06 4.07
CA GLN A 357 28.52 13.91 3.77
C GLN A 357 28.66 13.04 2.53
N VAL A 358 29.44 13.50 1.56
CA VAL A 358 29.77 12.75 0.35
C VAL A 358 31.26 12.51 0.32
N LYS A 359 31.65 11.24 0.24
CA LYS A 359 33.04 10.81 0.11
C LYS A 359 33.27 10.28 -1.30
N THR A 360 34.07 11.00 -2.08
CA THR A 360 34.54 10.57 -3.40
C THR A 360 35.92 9.92 -3.27
N ALA A 361 36.50 9.49 -4.40
CA ALA A 361 37.87 8.99 -4.42
C ALA A 361 38.93 10.05 -4.02
N HIS A 362 38.58 11.35 -4.11
CA HIS A 362 39.55 12.45 -3.95
C HIS A 362 39.26 13.34 -2.74
N GLU A 363 38.00 13.47 -2.35
CA GLU A 363 37.60 14.40 -1.30
C GLU A 363 36.43 13.90 -0.48
N SER A 364 36.26 14.50 0.70
CA SER A 364 35.06 14.37 1.52
C SER A 364 34.51 15.77 1.73
N ARG A 365 33.24 15.99 1.37
CA ARG A 365 32.56 17.28 1.55
C ARG A 365 31.16 17.10 2.10
N ILE A 366 30.65 18.13 2.77
CA ILE A 366 29.28 18.14 3.29
C ILE A 366 28.42 18.97 2.35
N ILE A 367 27.25 18.44 2.01
CA ILE A 367 26.25 19.11 1.18
C ILE A 367 25.04 19.41 2.04
N THR A 368 24.69 20.69 2.15
CA THR A 368 23.50 21.13 2.87
C THR A 368 22.28 21.11 1.94
N THR A 369 21.15 20.59 2.42
CA THR A 369 19.93 20.43 1.63
C THR A 369 18.65 20.65 2.43
N ARG A 370 17.58 21.08 1.77
CA ARG A 370 16.25 21.18 2.40
C ARG A 370 15.62 19.81 2.62
N SER A 371 15.72 18.93 1.63
CA SER A 371 15.12 17.60 1.64
C SER A 371 16.10 16.53 1.16
N ILE A 372 15.91 15.31 1.65
CA ILE A 372 16.70 14.13 1.24
C ILE A 372 15.74 13.06 0.74
N VAL A 373 16.01 12.46 -0.42
CA VAL A 373 15.28 11.29 -0.92
C VAL A 373 16.24 10.10 -0.96
N ILE A 374 15.90 9.06 -0.20
CA ILE A 374 16.67 7.82 -0.11
C ILE A 374 16.09 6.84 -1.14
N ALA A 375 16.88 6.52 -2.16
CA ALA A 375 16.59 5.56 -3.21
C ALA A 375 17.67 4.46 -3.28
N ALA A 376 18.17 4.03 -2.12
CA ALA A 376 19.32 3.13 -1.98
C ALA A 376 19.07 1.68 -2.42
N GLY A 377 17.85 1.34 -2.87
CA GLY A 377 17.52 0.03 -3.40
C GLY A 377 17.57 -1.11 -2.37
N ALA A 378 17.82 -2.32 -2.89
CA ALA A 378 17.97 -3.55 -2.12
C ALA A 378 19.14 -4.37 -2.67
N ARG A 379 19.44 -5.50 -2.03
CA ARG A 379 20.44 -6.48 -2.47
C ARG A 379 19.90 -7.90 -2.33
N PRO A 380 20.44 -8.89 -3.06
CA PRO A 380 20.06 -10.29 -2.90
C PRO A 380 20.22 -10.77 -1.45
N PHE A 381 19.26 -11.55 -0.96
CA PHE A 381 19.37 -12.18 0.35
C PHE A 381 20.21 -13.46 0.26
N VAL A 382 21.26 -13.55 1.09
CA VAL A 382 22.04 -14.77 1.26
C VAL A 382 21.63 -15.40 2.61
N PRO A 383 21.11 -16.64 2.61
CA PRO A 383 20.64 -17.26 3.84
C PRO A 383 21.82 -17.84 4.64
N PRO A 384 21.74 -17.89 5.97
CA PRO A 384 22.78 -18.48 6.81
C PRO A 384 22.67 -20.03 6.83
N ILE A 385 22.82 -20.67 5.67
CA ILE A 385 22.79 -22.13 5.54
C ILE A 385 24.22 -22.67 5.71
N PRO A 386 24.46 -23.68 6.58
CA PRO A 386 25.80 -24.22 6.80
C PRO A 386 26.51 -24.64 5.50
N GLY A 387 27.77 -24.21 5.35
CA GLY A 387 28.65 -24.58 4.23
C GLY A 387 28.48 -23.73 2.97
N ILE A 388 27.49 -22.84 2.89
CA ILE A 388 27.20 -22.03 1.69
C ILE A 388 28.36 -21.12 1.31
N GLU A 389 29.12 -20.62 2.29
CA GLU A 389 30.30 -19.77 2.13
C GLU A 389 31.43 -20.43 1.33
N HIS A 390 31.48 -21.76 1.28
CA HIS A 390 32.53 -22.51 0.59
C HIS A 390 32.17 -22.88 -0.86
N ILE A 391 30.94 -22.61 -1.30
CA ILE A 391 30.41 -23.11 -2.58
C ILE A 391 30.67 -22.17 -3.77
N GLY A 392 30.90 -20.88 -3.51
CA GLY A 392 31.00 -19.86 -4.57
C GLY A 392 29.67 -19.67 -5.29
N TYR A 393 28.64 -19.26 -4.55
CA TYR A 393 27.29 -19.08 -5.07
C TYR A 393 27.16 -17.86 -5.99
N LEU A 394 26.16 -17.91 -6.87
CA LEU A 394 25.70 -16.83 -7.71
C LEU A 394 24.46 -16.19 -7.09
N THR A 395 24.25 -14.91 -7.39
CA THR A 395 23.02 -14.19 -7.06
C THR A 395 22.49 -13.50 -8.30
N SER A 396 21.37 -12.78 -8.18
CA SER A 396 20.93 -11.87 -9.24
C SER A 396 21.95 -10.78 -9.55
N ASP A 397 22.94 -10.50 -8.70
CA ASP A 397 23.97 -9.50 -9.01
C ASP A 397 25.13 -10.08 -9.82
N THR A 398 25.48 -11.35 -9.60
CA THR A 398 26.73 -11.95 -10.11
C THR A 398 26.55 -12.94 -11.26
N VAL A 399 25.32 -13.41 -11.52
CA VAL A 399 25.05 -14.40 -12.58
C VAL A 399 25.45 -13.92 -13.98
N TRP A 400 25.47 -12.60 -14.21
CA TRP A 400 25.76 -11.96 -15.49
C TRP A 400 27.25 -12.00 -15.91
N ASP A 401 28.12 -12.37 -14.97
CA ASP A 401 29.57 -12.46 -15.19
C ASP A 401 30.00 -13.84 -15.68
N LEU A 402 29.10 -14.83 -15.68
CA LEU A 402 29.39 -16.16 -16.21
C LEU A 402 29.82 -16.08 -17.69
N ARG A 403 30.79 -16.90 -18.05
CA ARG A 403 31.25 -17.10 -19.44
C ARG A 403 31.17 -18.55 -19.89
N GLU A 404 31.02 -19.48 -18.95
CA GLU A 404 30.76 -20.88 -19.21
C GLU A 404 29.35 -21.23 -18.75
N LEU A 405 28.64 -22.02 -19.55
CA LEU A 405 27.32 -22.51 -19.18
C LEU A 405 27.48 -23.60 -18.11
N PRO A 406 26.88 -23.44 -16.91
CA PRO A 406 26.91 -24.51 -15.91
C PRO A 406 26.25 -25.77 -16.48
N LYS A 407 26.91 -26.93 -16.37
CA LYS A 407 26.27 -28.19 -16.79
C LYS A 407 25.12 -28.52 -15.84
N ARG A 408 25.36 -28.45 -14.53
CA ARG A 408 24.35 -28.64 -13.48
C ARG A 408 24.17 -27.37 -12.66
N LEU A 409 22.98 -26.79 -12.70
CA LEU A 409 22.63 -25.56 -11.99
C LEU A 409 21.55 -25.84 -10.95
N VAL A 410 21.85 -25.57 -9.68
CA VAL A 410 20.81 -25.50 -8.64
C VAL A 410 20.33 -24.06 -8.52
N VAL A 411 19.01 -23.86 -8.61
CA VAL A 411 18.35 -22.59 -8.33
C VAL A 411 17.60 -22.71 -7.01
N LEU A 412 18.03 -21.97 -6.00
CA LEU A 412 17.35 -21.93 -4.70
C LEU A 412 16.35 -20.76 -4.69
N GLY A 413 15.06 -21.08 -4.63
CA GLY A 413 13.96 -20.11 -4.61
C GLY A 413 13.04 -20.21 -5.83
N GLY A 414 11.74 -20.20 -5.55
CA GLY A 414 10.61 -20.28 -6.49
C GLY A 414 9.90 -18.95 -6.72
N GLY A 415 10.55 -17.83 -6.40
CA GLY A 415 10.07 -16.50 -6.77
C GLY A 415 10.26 -16.18 -8.27
N PRO A 416 9.80 -15.01 -8.74
CA PRO A 416 9.88 -14.60 -10.15
C PRO A 416 11.29 -14.70 -10.75
N ILE A 417 12.30 -14.17 -10.05
CA ILE A 417 13.72 -14.20 -10.49
C ILE A 417 14.21 -15.65 -10.66
N GLY A 418 13.89 -16.51 -9.69
CA GLY A 418 14.28 -17.92 -9.72
C GLY A 418 13.66 -18.64 -10.91
N CYS A 419 12.37 -18.42 -11.17
CA CYS A 419 11.66 -19.02 -12.30
C CYS A 419 12.20 -18.53 -13.65
N GLU A 420 12.36 -17.21 -13.83
CA GLU A 420 12.91 -16.62 -15.07
C GLU A 420 14.28 -17.18 -15.42
N LEU A 421 15.18 -17.26 -14.43
CA LEU A 421 16.54 -17.76 -14.64
C LEU A 421 16.59 -19.28 -14.78
N ALA A 422 15.83 -20.04 -13.99
CA ALA A 422 15.75 -21.49 -14.14
C ALA A 422 15.34 -21.89 -15.56
N GLN A 423 14.28 -21.27 -16.09
CA GLN A 423 13.83 -21.55 -17.46
C GLN A 423 14.86 -21.12 -18.51
N SER A 424 15.48 -19.95 -18.34
CA SER A 424 16.48 -19.45 -19.28
C SER A 424 17.69 -20.37 -19.38
N PHE A 425 18.25 -20.81 -18.25
CA PHE A 425 19.41 -21.71 -18.23
C PHE A 425 19.07 -23.11 -18.76
N ALA A 426 17.90 -23.66 -18.45
CA ALA A 426 17.45 -24.94 -19.02
C ALA A 426 17.32 -24.89 -20.54
N ARG A 427 16.74 -23.80 -21.07
CA ARG A 427 16.62 -23.56 -22.52
C ARG A 427 17.98 -23.35 -23.20
N LEU A 428 18.97 -22.82 -22.50
CA LEU A 428 20.35 -22.70 -22.98
C LEU A 428 21.14 -24.01 -22.92
N GLY A 429 20.68 -25.00 -22.14
CA GLY A 429 21.24 -26.36 -22.10
C GLY A 429 21.74 -26.85 -20.74
N SER A 430 21.55 -26.09 -19.66
CA SER A 430 21.88 -26.56 -18.30
C SER A 430 20.87 -27.60 -17.81
N GLU A 431 21.34 -28.60 -17.06
CA GLU A 431 20.50 -29.43 -16.19
C GLU A 431 20.14 -28.60 -14.94
N VAL A 432 18.89 -28.14 -14.87
CA VAL A 432 18.44 -27.24 -13.80
C VAL A 432 17.64 -28.01 -12.76
N THR A 433 18.02 -27.88 -11.50
CA THR A 433 17.22 -28.29 -10.33
C THR A 433 16.79 -27.06 -9.54
N GLN A 434 15.49 -26.79 -9.50
CA GLN A 434 14.93 -25.67 -8.74
C GLN A 434 14.37 -26.17 -7.41
N VAL A 435 14.90 -25.65 -6.31
CA VAL A 435 14.54 -26.03 -4.95
C VAL A 435 13.77 -24.90 -4.28
N GLU A 436 12.55 -25.19 -3.83
CA GLU A 436 11.65 -24.26 -3.15
C GLU A 436 11.10 -24.91 -1.87
N MET A 437 11.13 -24.16 -0.77
CA MET A 437 10.64 -24.65 0.53
C MET A 437 9.12 -24.66 0.62
N LEU A 438 8.46 -23.83 -0.17
CA LEU A 438 7.01 -23.69 -0.20
C LEU A 438 6.35 -24.73 -1.12
N PRO A 439 5.02 -24.94 -1.00
CA PRO A 439 4.30 -25.97 -1.77
C PRO A 439 4.29 -25.78 -3.28
N ARG A 440 4.65 -24.60 -3.78
CA ARG A 440 4.57 -24.26 -5.20
C ARG A 440 5.44 -23.06 -5.54
N LEU A 441 5.88 -23.00 -6.79
CA LEU A 441 6.51 -21.81 -7.37
C LEU A 441 5.52 -20.64 -7.42
N LEU A 442 6.01 -19.41 -7.41
CA LEU A 442 5.19 -18.18 -7.51
C LEU A 442 4.02 -18.16 -6.50
N VAL A 443 4.26 -18.54 -5.23
CA VAL A 443 3.24 -18.71 -4.17
C VAL A 443 2.28 -17.53 -3.97
N ARG A 444 2.66 -16.33 -4.43
CA ARG A 444 1.83 -15.11 -4.37
C ARG A 444 0.71 -15.12 -5.42
N GLU A 445 0.82 -15.92 -6.46
CA GLU A 445 -0.17 -16.11 -7.51
C GLU A 445 -1.16 -17.22 -7.16
N ASP A 446 -2.26 -17.38 -7.89
CA ASP A 446 -3.23 -18.46 -7.63
C ASP A 446 -2.66 -19.84 -8.01
N SER A 447 -3.21 -20.93 -7.45
CA SER A 447 -2.70 -22.30 -7.61
C SER A 447 -2.51 -22.74 -9.06
N GLU A 448 -3.47 -22.43 -9.90
CA GLU A 448 -3.52 -22.76 -11.32
C GLU A 448 -2.49 -21.96 -12.13
N VAL A 449 -2.08 -20.79 -11.65
CA VAL A 449 -1.00 -19.99 -12.25
C VAL A 449 0.34 -20.69 -12.00
N SER A 450 0.58 -21.11 -10.75
CA SER A 450 1.78 -21.87 -10.41
C SER A 450 1.87 -23.19 -11.18
N GLU A 451 0.75 -23.91 -11.29
CA GLU A 451 0.74 -25.20 -11.98
C GLU A 451 1.01 -25.04 -13.48
N ALA A 452 0.51 -23.97 -14.13
CA ALA A 452 0.81 -23.70 -15.54
C ALA A 452 2.32 -23.51 -15.79
N VAL A 453 3.00 -22.79 -14.90
CA VAL A 453 4.46 -22.60 -14.97
C VAL A 453 5.20 -23.90 -14.65
N MET A 454 4.82 -24.59 -13.57
CA MET A 454 5.45 -25.84 -13.15
C MET A 454 5.29 -26.97 -14.17
N ALA A 455 4.14 -27.07 -14.83
CA ALA A 455 3.91 -28.03 -15.91
C ALA A 455 4.86 -27.77 -17.07
N THR A 456 5.03 -26.51 -17.49
CA THR A 456 5.98 -26.15 -18.55
C THR A 456 7.42 -26.44 -18.15
N PHE A 457 7.80 -26.15 -16.90
CA PHE A 457 9.13 -26.43 -16.40
C PHE A 457 9.45 -27.93 -16.43
N ARG A 458 8.51 -28.78 -16.01
CA ARG A 458 8.67 -30.24 -16.08
C ARG A 458 8.77 -30.74 -17.52
N LEU A 459 7.96 -30.19 -18.44
CA LEU A 459 8.04 -30.51 -19.88
C LEU A 459 9.40 -30.11 -20.49
N GLU A 460 10.00 -29.03 -20.00
CA GLU A 460 11.32 -28.55 -20.41
C GLU A 460 12.49 -29.25 -19.68
N GLY A 461 12.20 -30.24 -18.83
CA GLY A 461 13.21 -31.04 -18.13
C GLY A 461 13.80 -30.38 -16.88
N ILE A 462 13.17 -29.33 -16.35
CA ILE A 462 13.59 -28.71 -15.08
C ILE A 462 13.11 -29.58 -13.91
N HIS A 463 14.02 -29.94 -13.02
CA HIS A 463 13.71 -30.69 -11.81
C HIS A 463 13.15 -29.74 -10.74
N VAL A 464 11.83 -29.65 -10.65
CA VAL A 464 11.14 -28.78 -9.69
C VAL A 464 10.89 -29.51 -8.38
N LEU A 465 11.61 -29.13 -7.33
CA LEU A 465 11.54 -29.68 -5.97
C LEU A 465 10.89 -28.66 -5.02
N VAL A 466 9.56 -28.72 -4.90
CA VAL A 466 8.77 -27.91 -3.96
C VAL A 466 8.65 -28.62 -2.61
N GLU A 467 8.40 -27.89 -1.53
CA GLU A 467 8.41 -28.42 -0.16
C GLU A 467 9.75 -29.02 0.27
N HIS A 468 10.84 -28.58 -0.35
CA HIS A 468 12.20 -29.02 -0.05
C HIS A 468 12.98 -27.90 0.65
N THR A 469 13.42 -28.16 1.88
CA THR A 469 14.21 -27.20 2.67
C THR A 469 15.69 -27.46 2.50
N ALA A 470 16.45 -26.49 2.00
CA ALA A 470 17.92 -26.59 1.97
C ALA A 470 18.50 -26.56 3.39
N LYS A 471 19.22 -27.60 3.79
CA LYS A 471 19.79 -27.79 5.14
C LYS A 471 21.28 -27.53 5.23
N GLY A 472 22.01 -27.74 4.14
CA GLY A 472 23.46 -27.60 4.16
C GLY A 472 24.09 -27.83 2.79
N PHE A 473 25.34 -27.40 2.67
CA PHE A 473 26.18 -27.64 1.51
C PHE A 473 27.50 -28.25 1.91
N ILE A 474 28.03 -29.15 1.08
CA ILE A 474 29.36 -29.73 1.25
C ILE A 474 30.07 -29.91 -0.08
N ILE A 475 31.39 -30.11 -0.01
CA ILE A 475 32.21 -30.53 -1.13
C ILE A 475 32.79 -31.92 -0.78
N GLU A 476 32.38 -32.94 -1.52
CA GLU A 476 32.88 -34.31 -1.37
C GLU A 476 33.60 -34.72 -2.65
N ASN A 477 34.84 -35.18 -2.55
CA ASN A 477 35.64 -35.63 -3.71
C ASN A 477 35.72 -34.60 -4.87
N GLY A 478 35.64 -33.31 -4.54
CA GLY A 478 35.63 -32.21 -5.52
C GLY A 478 34.26 -31.88 -6.12
N GLU A 479 33.20 -32.61 -5.77
CA GLU A 479 31.82 -32.36 -6.20
C GLU A 479 31.05 -31.57 -5.13
N LYS A 480 30.32 -30.53 -5.55
CA LYS A 480 29.47 -29.73 -4.66
C LYS A 480 28.11 -30.40 -4.52
N ILE A 481 27.60 -30.52 -3.30
CA ILE A 481 26.35 -31.22 -3.00
C ILE A 481 25.48 -30.33 -2.10
N LEU A 482 24.20 -30.21 -2.45
CA LEU A 482 23.16 -29.61 -1.64
C LEU A 482 22.39 -30.72 -0.91
N PHE A 483 22.23 -30.57 0.40
CA PHE A 483 21.28 -31.35 1.20
C PHE A 483 19.94 -30.62 1.27
N ALA A 484 18.90 -31.24 0.72
CA ALA A 484 17.53 -30.78 0.82
C ALA A 484 16.70 -31.79 1.62
N GLU A 485 15.86 -31.31 2.53
CA GLU A 485 14.96 -32.15 3.33
C GLU A 485 13.51 -31.99 2.84
N HIS A 486 12.83 -33.11 2.65
CA HIS A 486 11.39 -33.18 2.39
C HIS A 486 10.79 -34.35 3.18
N ASP A 487 9.74 -34.10 3.98
CA ASP A 487 9.10 -35.11 4.84
C ASP A 487 10.09 -35.90 5.74
N GLY A 488 11.10 -35.21 6.28
CA GLY A 488 12.14 -35.81 7.11
C GLY A 488 13.12 -36.73 6.37
N LYS A 489 13.01 -36.83 5.05
CA LYS A 489 13.97 -37.53 4.18
C LYS A 489 14.94 -36.53 3.58
N GLU A 490 16.22 -36.84 3.69
CA GLU A 490 17.28 -36.06 3.08
C GLU A 490 17.51 -36.51 1.63
N LEU A 491 17.58 -35.53 0.73
CA LEU A 491 17.91 -35.67 -0.68
C LEU A 491 19.24 -34.95 -0.93
N ARG A 492 20.15 -35.65 -1.60
CA ARG A 492 21.47 -35.13 -2.00
C ARG A 492 21.44 -34.74 -3.47
N ILE A 493 21.70 -33.47 -3.76
CA ILE A 493 21.62 -32.89 -5.09
C ILE A 493 23.01 -32.42 -5.49
N PRO A 494 23.73 -33.13 -6.39
CA PRO A 494 25.03 -32.70 -6.86
C PRO A 494 24.90 -31.59 -7.92
N PHE A 495 25.81 -30.61 -7.91
CA PHE A 495 25.74 -29.45 -8.81
C PHE A 495 27.11 -28.83 -9.07
N ASP A 496 27.18 -27.95 -10.09
CA ASP A 496 28.41 -27.22 -10.42
C ASP A 496 28.31 -25.76 -9.94
N ASN A 497 27.15 -25.15 -10.16
CA ASN A 497 26.82 -23.80 -9.71
C ASN A 497 25.51 -23.76 -8.91
N LEU A 498 25.47 -22.84 -7.94
CA LEU A 498 24.31 -22.54 -7.12
C LEU A 498 23.88 -21.10 -7.40
N LEU A 499 22.62 -20.86 -7.73
CA LEU A 499 22.02 -19.54 -7.87
C LEU A 499 21.02 -19.30 -6.73
N LEU A 500 21.25 -18.24 -5.95
CA LEU A 500 20.36 -17.81 -4.88
C LEU A 500 19.33 -16.80 -5.39
N ALA A 501 18.06 -17.17 -5.35
CA ALA A 501 16.92 -16.37 -5.80
C ALA A 501 15.77 -16.37 -4.75
N ILE A 502 16.12 -16.31 -3.46
CA ILE A 502 15.20 -16.41 -2.32
C ILE A 502 14.68 -15.07 -1.78
N GLY A 503 14.82 -13.99 -2.53
CA GLY A 503 14.36 -12.65 -2.16
C GLY A 503 15.48 -11.63 -2.00
N ARG A 504 15.09 -10.42 -1.60
CA ARG A 504 15.97 -9.24 -1.54
C ARG A 504 15.78 -8.49 -0.22
N VAL A 505 16.87 -7.90 0.29
CA VAL A 505 16.90 -7.13 1.54
C VAL A 505 17.17 -5.66 1.22
N ALA A 506 16.37 -4.76 1.78
CA ALA A 506 16.57 -3.31 1.64
C ALA A 506 17.96 -2.87 2.13
N ASN A 507 18.54 -1.90 1.44
CA ASN A 507 19.82 -1.30 1.83
C ASN A 507 19.56 -0.19 2.85
N ILE A 508 19.56 -0.54 4.14
CA ILE A 508 19.21 0.37 5.25
C ILE A 508 20.36 0.66 6.22
N GLN A 509 21.58 0.20 5.91
CA GLN A 509 22.73 0.28 6.80
C GLN A 509 23.91 1.00 6.16
N GLY A 510 24.73 1.62 7.00
CA GLY A 510 26.05 2.11 6.60
C GLY A 510 26.08 3.47 5.90
N TYR A 511 24.99 4.23 5.96
CA TYR A 511 24.92 5.61 5.43
C TYR A 511 24.16 6.59 6.34
N GLY A 512 24.19 6.33 7.66
CA GLY A 512 23.78 7.30 8.68
C GLY A 512 22.38 7.11 9.28
N LEU A 513 21.56 6.19 8.74
CA LEU A 513 20.18 5.99 9.20
C LEU A 513 20.09 5.54 10.65
N GLU A 514 21.01 4.67 11.07
CA GLU A 514 21.09 4.14 12.42
C GLU A 514 21.41 5.25 13.43
N GLN A 515 22.36 6.12 13.08
CA GLN A 515 22.77 7.26 13.92
C GLN A 515 21.69 8.34 13.98
N LEU A 516 20.96 8.56 12.88
CA LEU A 516 19.81 9.47 12.86
C LEU A 516 18.61 8.92 13.64
N GLY A 517 18.54 7.61 13.88
CA GLY A 517 17.39 6.95 14.46
C GLY A 517 16.19 6.97 13.51
N VAL A 518 16.41 6.69 12.22
CA VAL A 518 15.32 6.52 11.25
C VAL A 518 14.57 5.22 11.53
N ASP A 519 13.24 5.29 11.60
CA ASP A 519 12.41 4.13 11.94
C ASP A 519 12.49 3.04 10.85
N ILE A 520 12.66 1.78 11.27
CA ILE A 520 12.68 0.61 10.38
C ILE A 520 11.43 -0.23 10.62
N SER A 521 10.77 -0.59 9.51
CA SER A 521 9.57 -1.43 9.51
C SER A 521 9.85 -2.86 9.93
N ALA A 522 8.81 -3.61 10.29
CA ALA A 522 8.92 -5.04 10.58
C ALA A 522 9.46 -5.86 9.38
N GLY A 523 9.28 -5.35 8.16
CA GLY A 523 9.82 -5.94 6.92
C GLY A 523 11.30 -5.63 6.66
N ARG A 524 12.01 -5.03 7.62
CA ARG A 524 13.41 -4.58 7.49
C ARG A 524 13.64 -3.62 6.32
N ALA A 525 12.67 -2.73 6.08
CA ALA A 525 12.73 -1.61 5.14
C ALA A 525 12.52 -0.28 5.91
N ILE A 526 12.91 0.86 5.32
CA ILE A 526 12.67 2.18 5.92
C ILE A 526 11.15 2.36 6.12
N GLU A 527 10.73 2.68 7.35
CA GLU A 527 9.32 2.97 7.62
C GLU A 527 8.97 4.33 7.01
N ILE A 528 7.95 4.33 6.15
CA ILE A 528 7.42 5.52 5.49
C ILE A 528 5.92 5.68 5.78
N ASN A 529 5.46 6.92 5.80
CA ASN A 529 4.03 7.23 5.83
C ASN A 529 3.40 7.27 4.43
N GLU A 530 2.11 7.60 4.34
CA GLU A 530 1.37 7.69 3.06
C GLU A 530 1.91 8.74 2.07
N PHE A 531 2.81 9.63 2.53
CA PHE A 531 3.45 10.70 1.76
C PHE A 531 4.91 10.41 1.42
N GLN A 532 5.39 9.18 1.63
CA GLN A 532 6.80 8.74 1.44
C GLN A 532 7.80 9.34 2.44
N GLN A 533 7.32 9.94 3.55
CA GLN A 533 8.18 10.54 4.58
C GLN A 533 8.57 9.51 5.63
N THR A 534 9.80 9.62 6.13
CA THR A 534 10.24 8.90 7.33
C THR A 534 9.73 9.60 8.60
N ASN A 535 10.24 9.21 9.77
CA ASN A 535 10.04 9.96 11.02
C ASN A 535 10.64 11.39 10.98
N TYR A 536 11.52 11.69 10.03
CA TYR A 536 11.99 13.04 9.71
C TYR A 536 11.14 13.63 8.57
N PRO A 537 10.39 14.73 8.78
CA PRO A 537 9.50 15.29 7.76
C PRO A 537 10.14 15.70 6.43
N ASN A 538 11.45 15.91 6.42
CA ASN A 538 12.22 16.31 5.23
C ASN A 538 13.09 15.19 4.66
N ILE A 539 13.04 13.98 5.23
CA ILE A 539 13.69 12.79 4.67
C ILE A 539 12.60 11.87 4.14
N PHE A 540 12.76 11.47 2.89
CA PHE A 540 11.83 10.64 2.15
C PHE A 540 12.55 9.36 1.69
N ALA A 541 11.78 8.32 1.39
CA ALA A 541 12.33 7.11 0.80
C ALA A 541 11.41 6.57 -0.30
N CYS A 542 12.00 5.96 -1.33
CA CYS A 542 11.25 5.35 -2.43
C CYS A 542 11.97 4.14 -3.03
N GLY A 543 11.21 3.25 -3.65
CA GLY A 543 11.70 2.00 -4.25
C GLY A 543 11.94 0.91 -3.20
N ASP A 544 12.77 -0.06 -3.56
CA ASP A 544 13.02 -1.29 -2.79
C ASP A 544 13.44 -1.06 -1.33
N VAL A 545 14.00 0.12 -1.03
CA VAL A 545 14.44 0.50 0.33
C VAL A 545 13.26 0.75 1.30
N SER A 546 12.07 1.04 0.76
CA SER A 546 10.88 1.46 1.51
C SER A 546 9.70 0.47 1.42
N GLY A 547 9.74 -0.47 0.48
CA GLY A 547 8.68 -1.47 0.29
C GLY A 547 7.31 -0.85 -0.05
N PRO A 548 6.22 -1.65 -0.09
CA PRO A 548 6.20 -3.11 -0.02
C PRO A 548 6.49 -3.79 -1.38
N PHE A 549 6.58 -3.02 -2.46
CA PHE A 549 6.77 -3.53 -3.82
C PHE A 549 8.20 -3.28 -4.30
N GLN A 550 8.88 -4.34 -4.73
CA GLN A 550 10.24 -4.29 -5.27
C GLN A 550 10.20 -4.37 -6.81
N PHE A 551 9.62 -3.34 -7.43
CA PHE A 551 9.47 -3.24 -8.88
C PHE A 551 9.96 -1.88 -9.37
N THR A 552 10.64 -1.87 -10.52
CA THR A 552 11.21 -0.68 -11.16
C THR A 552 10.17 0.42 -11.38
N HIS A 553 9.01 0.09 -11.96
CA HIS A 553 7.93 1.05 -12.21
C HIS A 553 7.26 1.53 -10.92
N THR A 554 7.18 0.69 -9.89
CA THR A 554 6.67 1.12 -8.58
C THR A 554 7.66 2.07 -7.90
N ALA A 555 8.97 1.84 -8.02
CA ALA A 555 9.98 2.78 -7.52
C ALA A 555 9.87 4.14 -8.21
N ALA A 556 9.69 4.17 -9.54
CA ALA A 556 9.43 5.39 -10.29
C ALA A 556 8.14 6.10 -9.86
N HIS A 557 7.06 5.34 -9.64
CA HIS A 557 5.79 5.86 -9.14
C HIS A 557 5.94 6.49 -7.75
N GLN A 558 6.58 5.79 -6.81
CA GLN A 558 6.87 6.31 -5.47
C GLN A 558 7.76 7.55 -5.50
N ALA A 559 8.77 7.57 -6.38
CA ALA A 559 9.68 8.69 -6.56
C ALA A 559 8.95 9.99 -6.91
N TRP A 560 7.92 9.93 -7.75
CA TRP A 560 7.09 11.10 -8.05
C TRP A 560 6.45 11.68 -6.78
N TYR A 561 5.83 10.85 -5.94
CA TYR A 561 5.22 11.30 -4.68
C TYR A 561 6.26 11.81 -3.68
N ALA A 562 7.37 11.08 -3.51
CA ALA A 562 8.46 11.48 -2.63
C ALA A 562 8.99 12.86 -3.02
N LEU A 563 9.24 13.08 -4.31
CA LEU A 563 9.73 14.35 -4.82
C LEU A 563 8.72 15.49 -4.62
N VAL A 564 7.48 15.32 -5.08
CA VAL A 564 6.49 16.40 -5.03
C VAL A 564 6.21 16.79 -3.58
N ASN A 565 6.15 15.82 -2.67
CA ASN A 565 6.01 16.09 -1.25
C ASN A 565 7.28 16.72 -0.65
N ALA A 566 8.48 16.35 -1.11
CA ALA A 566 9.74 16.93 -0.67
C ALA A 566 9.91 18.40 -1.06
N LEU A 567 9.41 18.80 -2.23
CA LEU A 567 9.52 20.17 -2.72
C LEU A 567 8.32 21.05 -2.33
N PHE A 568 7.11 20.50 -2.40
CA PHE A 568 5.86 21.27 -2.30
C PHE A 568 4.98 20.88 -1.10
N GLY A 569 5.40 19.90 -0.29
CA GLY A 569 4.64 19.38 0.86
C GLY A 569 4.30 20.40 1.96
N SER A 570 4.95 21.58 1.94
CA SER A 570 4.59 22.71 2.80
C SER A 570 3.26 23.38 2.40
N PHE A 571 2.84 23.23 1.14
CA PHE A 571 1.61 23.79 0.59
C PHE A 571 0.56 22.70 0.37
N ILE A 572 0.94 21.61 -0.31
CA ILE A 572 0.04 20.51 -0.70
C ILE A 572 0.79 19.19 -0.56
N LYS A 573 0.18 18.20 0.08
CA LYS A 573 0.70 16.84 0.17
C LYS A 573 -0.14 15.87 -0.67
N PHE A 574 0.53 14.95 -1.36
CA PHE A 574 -0.07 13.93 -2.22
C PHE A 574 0.15 12.55 -1.62
N ARG A 575 -0.96 11.85 -1.33
CA ARG A 575 -0.92 10.46 -0.85
C ARG A 575 -0.56 9.53 -1.99
N THR A 576 0.33 8.58 -1.72
CA THR A 576 0.72 7.58 -2.71
C THR A 576 -0.43 6.61 -2.97
N ASP A 577 -0.79 6.47 -4.25
CA ASP A 577 -1.84 5.55 -4.70
C ASP A 577 -1.25 4.21 -5.15
N TYR A 578 -1.53 3.14 -4.41
CA TYR A 578 -1.13 1.77 -4.75
C TYR A 578 -2.30 0.90 -5.25
N SER A 579 -3.44 1.49 -5.57
CA SER A 579 -4.65 0.72 -5.93
C SER A 579 -4.49 -0.08 -7.22
N VAL A 580 -3.66 0.39 -8.16
CA VAL A 580 -3.44 -0.20 -9.48
C VAL A 580 -1.94 -0.34 -9.75
N ILE A 581 -1.33 -1.37 -9.17
CA ILE A 581 0.07 -1.73 -9.43
C ILE A 581 0.10 -3.01 -10.26
N PRO A 582 0.58 -2.97 -11.51
CA PRO A 582 0.80 -4.17 -12.31
C PRO A 582 2.15 -4.82 -12.01
N TRP A 583 2.30 -6.09 -12.36
CA TRP A 583 3.60 -6.75 -12.49
C TRP A 583 3.50 -7.95 -13.42
N ALA A 584 4.67 -8.40 -13.88
CA ALA A 584 4.80 -9.60 -14.70
C ALA A 584 6.00 -10.45 -14.27
N THR A 585 5.88 -11.75 -14.45
CA THR A 585 6.98 -12.73 -14.40
C THR A 585 7.18 -13.23 -15.83
N PHE A 586 8.38 -13.04 -16.36
CA PHE A 586 8.70 -13.28 -17.78
C PHE A 586 9.14 -14.72 -18.05
N THR A 587 8.44 -15.68 -17.44
CA THR A 587 8.48 -17.10 -17.83
C THR A 587 7.72 -17.30 -19.14
N ASP A 588 7.71 -18.52 -19.65
CA ASP A 588 6.88 -18.96 -20.75
C ASP A 588 6.07 -20.18 -20.27
N PRO A 589 4.73 -20.05 -20.09
CA PRO A 589 3.93 -18.85 -20.35
C PRO A 589 4.27 -17.68 -19.41
N GLU A 590 4.08 -16.45 -19.88
CA GLU A 590 4.23 -15.26 -19.04
C GLU A 590 3.07 -15.19 -18.04
N VAL A 591 3.33 -14.60 -16.87
CA VAL A 591 2.31 -14.37 -15.85
C VAL A 591 2.26 -12.88 -15.55
N ALA A 592 1.11 -12.25 -15.77
CA ALA A 592 0.90 -10.83 -15.46
C ALA A 592 -0.31 -10.64 -14.54
N ARG A 593 -0.20 -9.67 -13.61
CA ARG A 593 -1.24 -9.37 -12.64
C ARG A 593 -1.38 -7.87 -12.40
N VAL A 594 -2.61 -7.42 -12.19
CA VAL A 594 -2.94 -6.11 -11.62
C VAL A 594 -4.08 -6.26 -10.61
N GLY A 595 -3.98 -5.58 -9.46
CA GLY A 595 -5.01 -5.62 -8.42
C GLY A 595 -5.07 -6.95 -7.66
N LEU A 596 -6.29 -7.38 -7.31
CA LEU A 596 -6.52 -8.61 -6.55
C LEU A 596 -6.50 -9.86 -7.44
N ASN A 597 -5.83 -10.91 -6.98
CA ASN A 597 -6.10 -12.27 -7.43
C ASN A 597 -7.09 -12.96 -6.46
N GLU A 598 -7.47 -14.22 -6.73
CA GLU A 598 -8.45 -14.90 -5.87
C GLU A 598 -7.93 -15.18 -4.47
N GLN A 599 -6.66 -15.59 -4.35
CA GLN A 599 -6.01 -15.81 -3.06
C GLN A 599 -6.04 -14.53 -2.20
N ASP A 600 -5.69 -13.39 -2.76
CA ASP A 600 -5.71 -12.10 -2.07
C ASP A 600 -7.15 -11.66 -1.74
N ALA A 601 -8.10 -11.89 -2.65
CA ALA A 601 -9.50 -11.56 -2.40
C ALA A 601 -10.08 -12.40 -1.24
N LYS A 602 -9.81 -13.71 -1.22
CA LYS A 602 -10.18 -14.62 -0.14
C LYS A 602 -9.52 -14.23 1.18
N ALA A 603 -8.21 -13.99 1.18
CA ALA A 603 -7.45 -13.59 2.37
C ALA A 603 -7.94 -12.27 2.96
N LYS A 604 -8.44 -11.34 2.12
CA LYS A 604 -8.98 -10.04 2.54
C LYS A 604 -10.50 -10.04 2.77
N GLY A 605 -11.17 -11.19 2.62
CA GLY A 605 -12.63 -11.30 2.74
C GLY A 605 -13.41 -10.43 1.74
N VAL A 606 -12.84 -10.15 0.57
CA VAL A 606 -13.48 -9.36 -0.49
C VAL A 606 -14.42 -10.27 -1.28
N VAL A 607 -15.70 -9.89 -1.38
CA VAL A 607 -16.66 -10.60 -2.23
C VAL A 607 -16.40 -10.21 -3.69
N TYR A 608 -16.32 -11.20 -4.56
CA TYR A 608 -16.05 -11.03 -5.99
C TYR A 608 -16.86 -12.02 -6.82
N GLU A 609 -17.02 -11.69 -8.09
CA GLU A 609 -17.41 -12.61 -9.16
C GLU A 609 -16.19 -12.89 -10.03
N LEU A 610 -16.11 -14.10 -10.60
CA LEU A 610 -14.98 -14.54 -11.40
C LEU A 610 -15.42 -14.77 -12.85
N SER A 611 -14.66 -14.23 -13.80
CA SER A 611 -14.78 -14.56 -15.22
C SER A 611 -13.43 -15.02 -15.74
N THR A 612 -13.40 -16.20 -16.35
CA THR A 612 -12.20 -16.81 -16.93
C THR A 612 -12.45 -17.07 -18.41
N TYR A 613 -11.52 -16.62 -19.24
CA TYR A 613 -11.45 -16.96 -20.66
C TYR A 613 -10.15 -17.71 -20.93
N HIS A 614 -10.23 -18.87 -21.56
CA HIS A 614 -9.07 -19.71 -21.86
C HIS A 614 -8.52 -19.37 -23.25
N LEU A 615 -7.20 -19.40 -23.40
CA LEU A 615 -6.52 -19.02 -24.65
C LEU A 615 -6.57 -20.13 -25.72
N ASP A 616 -7.01 -21.33 -25.36
CA ASP A 616 -7.26 -22.45 -26.29
C ASP A 616 -8.45 -22.18 -27.24
N ASP A 617 -9.36 -21.28 -26.85
CA ASP A 617 -10.48 -20.80 -27.66
C ASP A 617 -10.14 -19.54 -28.49
N LEU A 618 -8.90 -19.05 -28.45
CA LEU A 618 -8.50 -17.81 -29.13
C LEU A 618 -7.82 -18.09 -30.47
N ASP A 619 -8.47 -17.72 -31.57
CA ASP A 619 -7.98 -17.90 -32.95
C ASP A 619 -6.52 -17.49 -33.13
N ARG A 620 -6.12 -16.33 -32.59
CA ARG A 620 -4.73 -15.87 -32.70
C ARG A 620 -3.75 -16.78 -31.96
N ALA A 621 -4.09 -17.19 -30.74
CA ALA A 621 -3.22 -18.06 -29.96
C ALA A 621 -3.11 -19.46 -30.58
N ILE A 622 -4.20 -19.97 -31.20
CA ILE A 622 -4.21 -21.20 -32.00
C ILE A 622 -3.27 -21.04 -33.20
N ALA A 623 -3.42 -19.96 -33.97
CA ALA A 623 -2.61 -19.70 -35.16
C ALA A 623 -1.11 -19.59 -34.84
N ASP A 624 -0.76 -19.02 -33.68
CA ASP A 624 0.62 -18.85 -33.23
C ASP A 624 1.19 -20.10 -32.50
N GLY A 625 0.37 -21.14 -32.24
CA GLY A 625 0.80 -22.33 -31.52
C GLY A 625 1.08 -22.10 -30.04
N VAL A 626 0.39 -21.13 -29.44
CA VAL A 626 0.52 -20.68 -28.03
C VAL A 626 -0.83 -20.67 -27.31
N ALA A 627 -1.75 -21.52 -27.74
CA ALA A 627 -3.12 -21.65 -27.25
C ALA A 627 -3.21 -22.35 -25.88
N HIS A 628 -2.50 -21.82 -24.88
CA HIS A 628 -2.47 -22.31 -23.52
C HIS A 628 -2.43 -21.13 -22.54
N GLY A 629 -3.08 -21.30 -21.40
CA GLY A 629 -3.25 -20.25 -20.40
C GLY A 629 -4.65 -19.62 -20.43
N PHE A 630 -4.81 -18.48 -19.77
CA PHE A 630 -6.10 -17.87 -19.51
C PHE A 630 -6.00 -16.39 -19.12
N VAL A 631 -7.10 -15.66 -19.31
CA VAL A 631 -7.37 -14.34 -18.74
C VAL A 631 -8.42 -14.51 -17.65
N LYS A 632 -8.08 -14.13 -16.42
CA LYS A 632 -8.96 -14.21 -15.26
C LYS A 632 -9.25 -12.83 -14.69
N VAL A 633 -10.52 -12.47 -14.61
CA VAL A 633 -10.97 -11.15 -14.15
C VAL A 633 -11.89 -11.31 -12.94
N LEU A 634 -11.57 -10.58 -11.86
CA LEU A 634 -12.42 -10.43 -10.68
C LEU A 634 -13.24 -9.15 -10.81
N THR A 635 -14.55 -9.23 -10.63
CA THR A 635 -15.46 -8.06 -10.60
C THR A 635 -16.21 -7.94 -9.28
N ALA A 636 -16.64 -6.73 -8.95
CA ALA A 636 -17.53 -6.51 -7.82
C ALA A 636 -18.94 -7.08 -8.12
N PRO A 637 -19.59 -7.79 -7.18
CA PRO A 637 -20.90 -8.37 -7.45
C PRO A 637 -21.94 -7.35 -7.91
N GLY A 638 -22.71 -7.71 -8.93
CA GLY A 638 -23.80 -6.89 -9.47
C GLY A 638 -23.38 -5.66 -10.31
N ASN A 639 -22.09 -5.46 -10.60
CA ASN A 639 -21.63 -4.47 -11.58
C ASN A 639 -20.36 -4.94 -12.30
N ASP A 640 -19.89 -4.18 -13.28
CA ASP A 640 -18.75 -4.54 -14.13
C ASP A 640 -17.42 -3.92 -13.68
N ARG A 641 -17.33 -3.42 -12.43
CA ARG A 641 -16.11 -2.84 -11.88
C ARG A 641 -15.08 -3.93 -11.61
N ILE A 642 -13.93 -3.81 -12.27
CA ILE A 642 -12.78 -4.71 -12.12
C ILE A 642 -12.11 -4.49 -10.76
N LEU A 643 -11.87 -5.59 -10.05
CA LEU A 643 -11.15 -5.64 -8.77
C LEU A 643 -9.71 -6.13 -8.94
N GLY A 644 -9.46 -6.93 -9.97
CA GLY A 644 -8.13 -7.37 -10.36
C GLY A 644 -8.18 -8.36 -11.51
N VAL A 645 -7.03 -8.56 -12.13
CA VAL A 645 -6.85 -9.38 -13.31
C VAL A 645 -5.56 -10.16 -13.21
N THR A 646 -5.61 -11.43 -13.59
CA THR A 646 -4.43 -12.29 -13.80
C THR A 646 -4.48 -12.84 -15.22
N ILE A 647 -3.39 -12.69 -15.96
CA ILE A 647 -3.21 -13.25 -17.31
C ILE A 647 -2.05 -14.23 -17.26
N VAL A 648 -2.27 -15.43 -17.78
CA VAL A 648 -1.24 -16.43 -18.02
C VAL A 648 -1.24 -16.77 -19.50
N GLY A 649 -0.13 -16.58 -20.19
CA GLY A 649 -0.03 -16.87 -21.61
C GLY A 649 1.01 -16.04 -22.34
N GLU A 650 1.01 -16.13 -23.67
CA GLU A 650 1.89 -15.36 -24.54
C GLU A 650 1.65 -13.85 -24.38
N GLN A 651 2.73 -13.09 -24.17
CA GLN A 651 2.69 -11.62 -24.03
C GLN A 651 1.78 -11.11 -22.89
N ALA A 652 1.56 -11.90 -21.84
CA ALA A 652 0.73 -11.49 -20.71
C ALA A 652 1.15 -10.12 -20.13
N GLY A 653 2.45 -9.82 -20.11
CA GLY A 653 2.97 -8.54 -19.64
C GLY A 653 2.53 -7.33 -20.46
N GLU A 654 2.26 -7.51 -21.75
CA GLU A 654 1.74 -6.45 -22.65
C GLU A 654 0.20 -6.39 -22.57
N LEU A 655 -0.48 -7.54 -22.55
CA LEU A 655 -1.94 -7.63 -22.51
C LEU A 655 -2.55 -7.02 -21.25
N ILE A 656 -1.84 -7.05 -20.12
CA ILE A 656 -2.33 -6.53 -18.84
C ILE A 656 -2.51 -5.00 -18.86
N ALA A 657 -1.82 -4.27 -19.75
CA ALA A 657 -1.81 -2.81 -19.78
C ALA A 657 -3.20 -2.20 -20.01
N GLU A 658 -4.05 -2.86 -20.81
CA GLU A 658 -5.43 -2.43 -21.03
C GLU A 658 -6.24 -2.46 -19.72
N PHE A 659 -6.09 -3.52 -18.93
CA PHE A 659 -6.76 -3.64 -17.63
C PHE A 659 -6.21 -2.66 -16.59
N VAL A 660 -4.90 -2.36 -16.64
CA VAL A 660 -4.30 -1.30 -15.81
C VAL A 660 -4.96 0.04 -16.09
N LEU A 661 -5.09 0.41 -17.36
CA LEU A 661 -5.76 1.63 -17.79
C LEU A 661 -7.23 1.62 -17.34
N ALA A 662 -7.93 0.50 -17.57
CA ALA A 662 -9.34 0.36 -17.23
C ALA A 662 -9.58 0.54 -15.73
N MET A 663 -8.79 -0.13 -14.88
CA MET A 663 -8.87 0.00 -13.43
C MET A 663 -8.55 1.42 -12.96
N LYS A 664 -7.48 2.05 -13.50
CA LYS A 664 -7.08 3.41 -13.11
C LYS A 664 -8.17 4.45 -13.39
N HIS A 665 -8.91 4.27 -14.48
CA HIS A 665 -9.95 5.21 -14.92
C HIS A 665 -11.38 4.73 -14.63
N ASN A 666 -11.55 3.68 -13.82
CA ASN A 666 -12.86 3.10 -13.48
C ASN A 666 -13.71 2.73 -14.72
N ILE A 667 -13.07 2.18 -15.74
CA ILE A 667 -13.71 1.62 -16.94
C ILE A 667 -14.10 0.17 -16.63
N GLY A 668 -15.38 -0.15 -16.69
CA GLY A 668 -15.91 -1.50 -16.45
C GLY A 668 -15.85 -2.41 -17.68
N LEU A 669 -16.08 -3.71 -17.48
CA LEU A 669 -16.01 -4.73 -18.54
C LEU A 669 -16.96 -4.49 -19.72
N ASN A 670 -18.12 -3.85 -19.54
CA ASN A 670 -18.99 -3.58 -20.69
C ASN A 670 -18.32 -2.64 -21.71
N LYS A 671 -17.55 -1.66 -21.24
CA LYS A 671 -16.84 -0.71 -22.12
C LYS A 671 -15.67 -1.39 -22.83
N LEU A 672 -14.97 -2.30 -22.15
CA LEU A 672 -13.95 -3.15 -22.77
C LEU A 672 -14.55 -4.04 -23.86
N LEU A 673 -15.71 -4.66 -23.60
CA LEU A 673 -16.42 -5.49 -24.58
C LEU A 673 -16.87 -4.70 -25.81
N ASP A 674 -17.34 -3.46 -25.62
CA ASP A 674 -17.78 -2.55 -26.69
C ASP A 674 -16.61 -1.98 -27.51
N THR A 675 -15.38 -2.08 -27.00
CA THR A 675 -14.18 -1.59 -27.70
C THR A 675 -13.79 -2.54 -28.84
N ILE A 676 -13.58 -1.97 -30.03
CA ILE A 676 -13.11 -2.72 -31.20
C ILE A 676 -11.64 -3.12 -30.97
N HIS A 677 -11.40 -4.42 -30.90
CA HIS A 677 -10.08 -5.03 -30.90
C HIS A 677 -9.76 -5.53 -32.32
N ILE A 678 -8.50 -5.43 -32.74
CA ILE A 678 -8.07 -5.90 -34.06
C ILE A 678 -8.17 -7.44 -34.08
N TYR A 679 -8.68 -8.00 -35.17
CA TYR A 679 -8.78 -9.45 -35.38
C TYR A 679 -7.87 -9.94 -36.51
N PRO A 680 -7.17 -11.09 -36.36
CA PRO A 680 -6.98 -11.82 -35.10
C PRO A 680 -5.80 -11.24 -34.29
N THR A 681 -5.98 -10.94 -33.01
CA THR A 681 -4.87 -10.56 -32.09
C THR A 681 -5.00 -11.18 -30.70
N LEU A 682 -3.88 -11.26 -29.96
CA LEU A 682 -3.89 -11.73 -28.56
C LEU A 682 -4.71 -10.81 -27.65
N SER A 683 -4.81 -9.52 -27.98
CA SER A 683 -5.61 -8.53 -27.24
C SER A 683 -7.09 -8.88 -27.16
N GLU A 684 -7.62 -9.64 -28.13
CA GLU A 684 -9.01 -10.09 -28.09
C GLU A 684 -9.32 -11.00 -26.90
N ALA A 685 -8.31 -11.62 -26.28
CA ALA A 685 -8.49 -12.37 -25.03
C ALA A 685 -9.14 -11.51 -23.93
N ASN A 686 -8.75 -10.23 -23.82
CA ASN A 686 -9.32 -9.29 -22.85
C ASN A 686 -10.78 -9.00 -23.17
N LYS A 687 -11.10 -8.78 -24.45
CA LYS A 687 -12.48 -8.61 -24.94
C LYS A 687 -13.34 -9.84 -24.68
N TYR A 688 -12.83 -11.04 -24.96
CA TYR A 688 -13.58 -12.28 -24.73
C TYR A 688 -13.76 -12.59 -23.25
N ALA A 689 -12.79 -12.26 -22.38
CA ALA A 689 -12.99 -12.29 -20.93
C ALA A 689 -14.15 -11.38 -20.48
N ALA A 690 -14.25 -10.17 -21.04
CA ALA A 690 -15.41 -9.30 -20.82
C ALA A 690 -16.71 -9.90 -21.39
N GLY A 691 -16.64 -10.63 -22.51
CA GLY A 691 -17.75 -11.38 -23.10
C GLY A 691 -18.25 -12.51 -22.20
N VAL A 692 -17.35 -13.25 -21.54
CA VAL A 692 -17.70 -14.27 -20.54
C VAL A 692 -18.49 -13.64 -19.40
N TRP A 693 -18.01 -12.51 -18.87
CA TRP A 693 -18.73 -11.76 -17.83
C TRP A 693 -20.12 -11.35 -18.30
N LYS A 694 -20.24 -10.79 -19.53
CA LYS A 694 -21.52 -10.34 -20.10
C LYS A 694 -22.52 -11.48 -20.28
N ARG A 695 -22.05 -12.63 -20.74
CA ARG A 695 -22.86 -13.85 -20.90
C ARG A 695 -23.41 -14.34 -19.56
N ASN A 696 -22.60 -14.29 -18.50
CA ASN A 696 -23.01 -14.66 -17.15
C ASN A 696 -24.09 -13.70 -16.58
N HIS A 697 -24.14 -12.47 -17.08
CA HIS A 697 -25.09 -11.42 -16.68
C HIS A 697 -26.23 -11.19 -17.68
N ALA A 698 -26.40 -12.08 -18.66
CA ALA A 698 -27.43 -11.91 -19.68
C ALA A 698 -28.85 -12.00 -19.08
N PRO A 699 -29.76 -11.06 -19.42
CA PRO A 699 -31.12 -11.03 -18.84
C PRO A 699 -31.98 -12.16 -19.42
N LYS A 700 -31.94 -13.34 -18.79
CA LYS A 700 -32.59 -14.57 -19.28
C LYS A 700 -34.08 -14.39 -19.61
N GLY A 701 -34.82 -13.64 -18.78
CA GLY A 701 -36.24 -13.36 -19.01
C GLY A 701 -36.49 -12.51 -20.27
N LEU A 702 -35.66 -11.50 -20.50
CA LEU A 702 -35.74 -10.66 -21.70
C LEU A 702 -35.36 -11.46 -22.95
N LEU A 703 -34.29 -12.26 -22.87
CA LEU A 703 -33.88 -13.13 -23.99
C LEU A 703 -34.98 -14.11 -24.38
N TRP A 704 -35.72 -14.66 -23.42
CA TRP A 704 -36.89 -15.50 -23.71
C TRP A 704 -38.01 -14.74 -24.45
N CYS A 705 -38.34 -13.51 -24.03
CA CYS A 705 -39.31 -12.66 -24.74
C CYS A 705 -38.85 -12.34 -26.17
N ILE A 706 -37.57 -11.98 -26.32
CA ILE A 706 -36.95 -11.68 -27.62
C ILE A 706 -36.97 -12.92 -28.53
N ALA A 707 -36.68 -14.11 -28.00
CA ALA A 707 -36.77 -15.35 -28.76
C ALA A 707 -38.19 -15.58 -29.31
N ARG A 708 -39.23 -15.39 -28.49
CA ARG A 708 -40.63 -15.48 -28.95
C ARG A 708 -40.99 -14.43 -30.00
N TYR A 709 -40.47 -13.21 -29.85
CA TYR A 709 -40.64 -12.16 -30.85
C TYR A 709 -40.01 -12.54 -32.19
N HIS A 710 -38.79 -13.10 -32.18
CA HIS A 710 -38.16 -13.61 -33.39
C HIS A 710 -38.90 -14.81 -33.98
N ASP A 711 -39.40 -15.74 -33.16
CA ASP A 711 -40.23 -16.85 -33.62
C ASP A 711 -41.51 -16.37 -34.30
N TRP A 712 -42.16 -15.36 -33.72
CA TRP A 712 -43.33 -14.72 -34.33
C TRP A 712 -42.98 -14.05 -35.65
N ARG A 713 -41.87 -13.30 -35.70
CA ARG A 713 -41.39 -12.63 -36.92
C ARG A 713 -40.94 -13.56 -38.05
N ARG A 714 -40.63 -14.83 -37.74
CA ARG A 714 -40.25 -15.85 -38.72
C ARG A 714 -41.45 -16.55 -39.37
N ARG A 715 -42.62 -16.47 -38.74
CA ARG A 715 -43.90 -16.93 -39.30
C ARG A 715 -44.49 -15.84 -40.17
#